data_AF-A0A1Z9AAD1-F1
#
_entry.id   AF-A0A1Z9AAD1-F1
#
_cell.length_a   1.000
_cell.length_b   1.000
_cell.length_c   1.000
_cell.angle_alpha   90.00
_cell.angle_beta   90.00
_cell.angle_gamma   90.00
#
_symmetry.space_group_name_H-M   'P 1'
#
loop_
_entity.id
_entity.type
_entity.pdbx_description
1 polymer ?
#
loop_
_entity_poly.entity_id
_entity_poly.type
_entity_poly.pdbx_seq_one_letter_code
_entity_poly.pdbx_strand_id
1 'polypeptide(L)'
;MLALSKKMRSFLLSGCLFLGFSVLNAQDKVKITSSVEEAEVGSLLDANEPSSSSDYRISRLSFHPKRGSTEWVQYELPAATRIENIGVYWFDEAQAGAYVRNERKEILPRSWKLLIWKDDQWQAAKTTQDQLGVERDYYNVAKLTEAVTTTKFKIEVELHDGLSGGILGCQINKASTPEAEKSFTDPDQELKRIKAKASKTLALDVDEFNGYSHLNGNRPEFDGWLKKDNNGEFLEKNVPKFLCPNEDFTEVFNYRWWMITKHLKEWEEDGKKFYVFTEFPGFPGWAANSGAIPAPAGHQFYDLRWMRDSKYLKSYAEYWLAGPPSHKMQIQNNCWLGTLPRPQSHHYTSWMVDASEAMLKVHPDAEWRDRLLPAMENHQQVWDKIFQVKAPGKTTDGLYKCLDMYDANEFTISTTLSLIASEGAFSKYTVEINQEEPYKGQERWRRYFTDGKGWHLAFDEGMKSDPLVYPQPFDLENYNTVPQPFGGNHDWYIDKNGERKTKNSNSYPNCFTVRPSLNCYMFGNYQSLGNLYAQKGDTSKAKEYTERAEKLQEQIVSALWHKPARNDKHVYYEKRGAINDPFFYSRLSGDNLYTGDVGDPLGIIRETVGYTPWYFNMLPEEDAQYDIVWKQLADEMGFKQPFGMSTAEYRHDFFNEMSYGWNGRGWPFQNSVVYKAFANYLRNYKDSRGDISEKDRKLLYHHMRQYVELHGRRRTIGEWYLPRT
;
A
#
# COMPACT_ATOMS: atom_id res chain seq x y z
N MET A 1 51.57 0.03 -36.57
CA MET A 1 51.48 1.52 -36.57
C MET A 1 50.54 1.95 -35.45
N LEU A 2 51.06 2.24 -34.27
CA LEU A 2 50.36 2.90 -33.16
C LEU A 2 51.44 3.26 -32.13
N ALA A 3 51.59 4.55 -31.85
CA ALA A 3 52.56 5.07 -30.89
C ALA A 3 51.84 5.50 -29.61
N LEU A 4 52.22 4.87 -28.50
CA LEU A 4 51.95 5.31 -27.13
C LEU A 4 52.91 6.44 -26.75
N SER A 5 52.44 7.39 -25.93
CA SER A 5 53.30 8.32 -25.20
C SER A 5 52.78 8.52 -23.78
N LYS A 6 53.44 7.87 -22.82
CA LYS A 6 53.51 8.26 -21.40
C LYS A 6 54.65 9.26 -21.25
N LYS A 7 54.45 10.35 -20.50
CA LYS A 7 55.54 11.14 -19.91
C LYS A 7 55.19 11.58 -18.48
N MET A 8 55.97 11.06 -17.53
CA MET A 8 56.26 11.67 -16.24
C MET A 8 57.15 12.90 -16.43
N ARG A 9 57.01 13.92 -15.56
CA ARG A 9 58.16 14.59 -14.93
C ARG A 9 57.76 15.33 -13.65
N SER A 10 58.61 15.16 -12.66
CA SER A 10 58.71 15.72 -11.31
C SER A 10 58.89 17.25 -11.29
N PHE A 11 58.47 17.90 -10.20
CA PHE A 11 59.24 18.99 -9.59
C PHE A 11 59.08 19.03 -8.05
N LEU A 12 60.20 19.39 -7.40
CA LEU A 12 60.50 19.35 -5.98
C LEU A 12 59.84 20.44 -5.12
N LEU A 13 59.72 20.10 -3.83
CA LEU A 13 59.77 20.88 -2.59
C LEU A 13 59.82 22.42 -2.68
N SER A 14 58.87 23.04 -1.97
CA SER A 14 59.19 24.18 -1.11
C SER A 14 58.45 24.01 0.22
N GLY A 15 59.24 23.89 1.29
CA GLY A 15 58.74 23.78 2.65
C GLY A 15 58.33 25.14 3.18
N CYS A 16 57.10 25.24 3.65
CA CYS A 16 56.72 26.19 4.68
C CYS A 16 56.36 25.38 5.92
N LEU A 17 57.21 25.48 6.95
CA LEU A 17 56.86 25.11 8.31
C LEU A 17 55.64 25.94 8.72
N PHE A 18 54.45 25.35 8.64
CA PHE A 18 53.36 25.77 9.51
C PHE A 18 53.47 24.91 10.77
N LEU A 19 53.95 25.57 11.84
CA LEU A 19 53.80 25.09 13.21
C LEU A 19 52.34 24.69 13.41
N GLY A 20 52.10 23.38 13.46
CA GLY A 20 50.84 22.83 13.91
C GLY A 20 50.63 23.22 15.37
N PHE A 21 49.94 24.33 15.60
CA PHE A 21 49.06 24.39 16.74
C PHE A 21 47.92 23.42 16.45
N SER A 22 48.09 22.18 16.89
CA SER A 22 46.94 21.34 17.19
C SER A 22 46.13 22.07 18.25
N VAL A 23 45.08 22.77 17.80
CA VAL A 23 43.92 22.97 18.67
C VAL A 23 43.35 21.56 18.84
N LEU A 24 43.90 20.81 19.80
CA LEU A 24 43.22 19.65 20.37
C LEU A 24 41.86 20.17 20.80
N ASN A 25 40.80 19.81 20.07
CA ASN A 25 39.45 20.20 20.38
C ASN A 25 39.16 19.77 21.82
N ALA A 26 38.62 20.65 22.65
CA ALA A 26 38.29 20.35 24.04
C ALA A 26 37.30 19.17 24.19
N GLN A 27 36.63 18.78 23.09
CA GLN A 27 35.78 17.58 22.97
C GLN A 27 36.56 16.26 23.10
N ASP A 28 37.85 16.19 22.74
CA ASP A 28 38.67 14.95 22.80
C ASP A 28 39.01 14.48 24.24
N LYS A 29 38.55 15.22 25.27
CA LYS A 29 38.80 14.89 26.69
C LYS A 29 37.55 14.57 27.49
N VAL A 30 36.38 14.54 26.87
CA VAL A 30 35.14 14.12 27.54
C VAL A 30 35.13 12.60 27.60
N LYS A 31 35.05 12.04 28.81
CA LYS A 31 34.93 10.59 28.99
C LYS A 31 33.46 10.22 29.06
N ILE A 32 33.00 9.39 28.12
CA ILE A 32 31.64 8.87 28.10
C ILE A 32 31.68 7.39 28.49
N THR A 33 30.73 6.99 29.33
CA THR A 33 30.51 5.59 29.73
C THR A 33 29.03 5.28 29.64
N SER A 34 28.69 4.02 29.36
CA SER A 34 27.31 3.55 29.20
C SER A 34 27.04 2.35 30.11
N SER A 35 25.78 2.07 30.39
CA SER A 35 25.33 0.82 31.02
C SER A 35 25.57 -0.42 30.16
N VAL A 36 25.82 -0.24 28.87
CA VAL A 36 26.27 -1.26 27.92
C VAL A 36 27.75 -1.04 27.63
N GLU A 37 28.61 -1.97 28.06
CA GLU A 37 30.08 -1.82 27.99
C GLU A 37 30.59 -1.73 26.54
N GLU A 38 29.97 -2.44 25.61
CA GLU A 38 30.38 -2.49 24.20
C GLU A 38 29.74 -1.40 23.32
N ALA A 39 28.99 -0.45 23.91
CA ALA A 39 28.32 0.58 23.13
C ALA A 39 29.32 1.59 22.50
N GLU A 40 29.08 1.97 21.24
CA GLU A 40 29.86 3.01 20.55
C GLU A 40 29.53 4.41 21.08
N VAL A 41 30.16 4.80 22.19
CA VAL A 41 29.93 6.10 22.84
C VAL A 41 30.55 7.29 22.10
N GLY A 42 31.50 7.05 21.20
CA GLY A 42 32.17 8.09 20.43
C GLY A 42 31.22 8.89 19.54
N SER A 43 30.14 8.27 19.09
CA SER A 43 29.03 8.89 18.36
C SER A 43 28.47 10.15 19.04
N LEU A 44 28.49 10.19 20.37
CA LEU A 44 27.94 11.31 21.14
C LEU A 44 28.93 12.47 21.32
N LEU A 45 30.17 12.34 20.81
CA LEU A 45 31.19 13.38 20.76
C LEU A 45 31.26 14.05 19.38
N ASP A 46 30.73 13.40 18.34
CA ASP A 46 30.79 13.87 16.96
C ASP A 46 29.93 15.13 16.75
N ALA A 47 30.43 16.06 15.92
CA ALA A 47 29.75 17.32 15.60
C ALA A 47 28.69 17.16 14.48
N ASN A 48 28.44 15.93 14.00
CA ASN A 48 27.47 15.68 12.95
C ASN A 48 26.05 15.81 13.51
N GLU A 49 25.30 16.79 13.01
CA GLU A 49 23.90 16.97 13.42
C GLU A 49 23.03 15.94 12.68
N PRO A 50 22.24 15.11 13.40
CA PRO A 50 21.35 14.15 12.77
C PRO A 50 20.31 14.86 11.90
N SER A 51 20.01 14.31 10.72
CA SER A 51 18.94 14.84 9.87
C SER A 51 17.54 14.37 10.27
N SER A 52 17.44 13.16 10.83
CA SER A 52 16.23 12.55 11.38
C SER A 52 16.61 11.58 12.52
N SER A 53 15.63 11.14 13.30
CA SER A 53 15.77 10.09 14.32
C SER A 53 16.15 8.74 13.72
N SER A 54 16.14 8.62 12.40
CA SER A 54 16.45 7.39 11.65
C SER A 54 17.69 7.49 10.79
N ASP A 55 18.49 8.54 10.99
CA ASP A 55 19.67 8.81 10.18
C ASP A 55 20.77 7.76 10.39
N TYR A 56 20.75 6.72 9.56
CA TYR A 56 21.76 5.67 9.56
C TYR A 56 23.14 6.11 9.04
N ARG A 57 23.26 7.33 8.53
CA ARG A 57 24.53 7.84 7.98
C ARG A 57 25.50 8.27 9.08
N ILE A 58 25.00 8.45 10.30
CA ILE A 58 25.80 8.81 11.48
C ILE A 58 25.89 7.63 12.47
N SER A 59 27.00 7.57 13.23
CA SER A 59 27.13 6.59 14.32
C SER A 59 26.18 6.94 15.46
N ARG A 60 25.85 5.95 16.31
CA ARG A 60 24.93 6.09 17.45
C ARG A 60 25.36 5.26 18.64
N LEU A 61 24.98 5.69 19.83
CA LEU A 61 25.01 4.85 21.02
C LEU A 61 23.80 3.93 21.00
N SER A 62 24.04 2.62 21.10
CA SER A 62 23.01 1.58 21.17
C SER A 62 22.94 0.98 22.57
N PHE A 63 21.73 0.81 23.11
CA PHE A 63 21.49 0.07 24.35
C PHE A 63 21.23 -1.43 24.11
N HIS A 64 21.23 -1.91 22.86
CA HIS A 64 21.03 -3.32 22.57
C HIS A 64 22.17 -4.18 23.18
N PRO A 65 21.90 -5.34 23.81
CA PRO A 65 20.65 -6.12 23.78
C PRO A 65 19.64 -5.84 24.90
N LYS A 66 19.79 -4.76 25.66
CA LYS A 66 18.92 -4.42 26.79
C LYS A 66 17.51 -4.06 26.30
N ARG A 67 16.48 -4.49 27.04
CA ARG A 67 15.07 -4.32 26.69
C ARG A 67 14.22 -4.25 27.95
N GLY A 68 13.22 -3.37 28.00
CA GLY A 68 12.34 -3.18 29.16
C GLY A 68 13.04 -2.80 30.47
N SER A 69 14.32 -2.41 30.40
CA SER A 69 15.16 -2.05 31.54
C SER A 69 15.46 -0.55 31.56
N THR A 70 15.98 -0.09 32.69
CA THR A 70 16.53 1.25 32.83
C THR A 70 18.02 1.23 32.49
N GLU A 71 18.40 1.99 31.48
CA GLU A 71 19.77 2.11 30.98
C GLU A 71 20.32 3.52 31.22
N TRP A 72 21.63 3.72 31.09
CA TRP A 72 22.22 5.04 31.33
C TRP A 72 23.44 5.32 30.48
N VAL A 73 23.69 6.61 30.23
CA VAL A 73 24.95 7.14 29.70
C VAL A 73 25.45 8.26 30.61
N GLN A 74 26.72 8.21 30.96
CA GLN A 74 27.38 9.14 31.88
C GLN A 74 28.52 9.87 31.17
N TYR A 75 28.57 11.18 31.41
CA TYR A 75 29.60 12.08 30.92
C TYR A 75 30.47 12.52 32.09
N GLU A 76 31.79 12.42 31.91
CA GLU A 76 32.78 13.06 32.76
C GLU A 76 33.50 14.13 31.95
N LEU A 77 33.35 15.37 32.40
CA LEU A 77 33.84 16.56 31.75
C LEU A 77 35.26 16.88 32.23
N PRO A 78 36.15 17.35 31.35
CA PRO A 78 37.54 17.64 31.69
C PRO A 78 37.70 18.80 32.70
N ALA A 79 36.67 19.64 32.82
CA ALA A 79 36.60 20.74 33.79
C ALA A 79 35.15 20.96 34.23
N ALA A 80 35.00 21.60 35.39
CA ALA A 80 33.69 22.00 35.89
C ALA A 80 33.01 22.92 34.87
N THR A 81 31.91 22.46 34.31
CA THR A 81 31.18 23.11 33.22
C THR A 81 29.83 23.57 33.75
N ARG A 82 29.47 24.81 33.44
CA ARG A 82 28.15 25.34 33.77
C ARG A 82 27.13 24.77 32.79
N ILE A 83 26.18 23.99 33.28
CA ILE A 83 25.10 23.36 32.54
C ILE A 83 23.81 24.12 32.82
N GLU A 84 23.19 24.65 31.79
CA GLU A 84 21.84 25.24 31.79
C GLU A 84 20.82 24.26 31.24
N ASN A 85 21.21 23.44 30.27
CA ASN A 85 20.36 22.42 29.67
C ASN A 85 21.20 21.30 29.03
N ILE A 86 20.59 20.14 28.83
CA ILE A 86 21.12 19.03 28.03
C ILE A 86 20.09 18.69 26.95
N GLY A 87 20.51 18.69 25.69
CA GLY A 87 19.71 18.21 24.57
C GLY A 87 20.10 16.78 24.20
N VAL A 88 19.11 15.89 24.03
CA VAL A 88 19.31 14.50 23.57
C VAL A 88 18.55 14.26 22.27
N TYR A 89 19.21 13.69 21.27
CA TYR A 89 18.59 13.29 20.01
C TYR A 89 18.45 11.77 20.00
N TRP A 90 17.21 11.27 19.99
CA TRP A 90 16.92 9.84 20.07
C TRP A 90 17.03 9.16 18.71
N PHE A 91 17.53 7.93 18.72
CA PHE A 91 17.47 7.04 17.57
C PHE A 91 16.16 6.25 17.57
N ASP A 92 15.54 6.11 16.40
CA ASP A 92 14.35 5.29 16.18
C ASP A 92 14.52 4.43 14.92
N GLU A 93 14.94 3.17 15.13
CA GLU A 93 15.05 2.14 14.09
C GLU A 93 13.74 1.87 13.36
N ALA A 94 12.59 2.21 13.97
CA ALA A 94 11.29 1.99 13.35
C ALA A 94 11.15 2.75 12.04
N GLN A 95 11.69 3.97 11.92
CA GLN A 95 11.74 4.57 10.59
C GLN A 95 12.91 3.96 9.82
N ALA A 96 14.11 3.88 10.38
CA ALA A 96 15.34 3.53 9.69
C ALA A 96 15.36 2.31 8.71
N GLY A 97 14.50 1.28 8.83
CA GLY A 97 14.30 0.29 7.75
C GLY A 97 15.44 -0.72 7.55
N ALA A 98 16.08 -1.16 8.64
CA ALA A 98 17.21 -2.10 8.55
C ALA A 98 16.80 -3.45 7.94
N TYR A 99 17.39 -3.73 6.77
CA TYR A 99 17.19 -4.86 5.86
C TYR A 99 17.52 -6.26 6.41
N VAL A 100 17.87 -6.39 7.68
CA VAL A 100 18.00 -7.69 8.34
C VAL A 100 17.11 -7.59 9.55
N ARG A 101 16.18 -8.55 9.68
CA ARG A 101 15.27 -8.78 10.83
C ARG A 101 15.53 -7.78 11.93
N ASN A 102 14.57 -6.89 12.19
CA ASN A 102 14.58 -5.89 13.26
C ASN A 102 14.94 -6.53 14.63
N GLU A 103 16.22 -6.85 14.80
CA GLU A 103 16.78 -7.72 15.83
C GLU A 103 17.13 -6.85 17.01
N ARG A 104 17.57 -5.61 16.75
CA ARG A 104 17.87 -4.64 17.80
C ARG A 104 16.61 -4.03 18.39
N LYS A 105 15.60 -3.73 17.55
CA LYS A 105 14.31 -3.14 17.95
C LYS A 105 14.51 -1.84 18.74
N GLU A 106 15.42 -0.99 18.27
CA GLU A 106 15.76 0.27 18.93
C GLU A 106 14.73 1.32 18.58
N ILE A 107 13.89 1.73 19.53
CA ILE A 107 12.91 2.79 19.30
C ILE A 107 13.16 3.95 20.27
N LEU A 108 12.36 5.01 20.14
CA LEU A 108 12.28 6.07 21.14
C LEU A 108 12.04 5.46 22.54
N PRO A 109 12.70 5.97 23.59
CA PRO A 109 12.52 5.46 24.93
C PRO A 109 11.13 5.82 25.48
N ARG A 110 10.68 5.07 26.50
CA ARG A 110 9.42 5.37 27.19
C ARG A 110 9.51 6.70 27.94
N SER A 111 10.65 6.93 28.58
CA SER A 111 10.95 8.13 29.34
C SER A 111 12.45 8.27 29.55
N TRP A 112 12.90 9.44 30.01
CA TRP A 112 14.26 9.63 30.48
C TRP A 112 14.31 10.70 31.55
N LYS A 113 15.40 10.74 32.31
CA LYS A 113 15.71 11.78 33.27
C LYS A 113 17.18 12.17 33.24
N LEU A 114 17.44 13.41 33.61
CA LEU A 114 18.77 13.95 33.78
C LEU A 114 19.18 13.85 35.26
N LEU A 115 20.37 13.33 35.51
CA LEU A 115 21.00 13.27 36.82
C LEU A 115 22.25 14.15 36.78
N ILE A 116 22.40 15.01 37.78
CA ILE A 116 23.54 15.92 37.92
C ILE A 116 24.35 15.51 39.14
N TRP A 117 25.68 15.54 39.02
CA TRP A 117 26.57 15.35 40.16
C TRP A 117 26.71 16.66 40.94
N LYS A 118 26.22 16.68 42.17
CA LYS A 118 26.27 17.86 43.07
C LYS A 118 26.40 17.38 44.51
N ASP A 119 27.23 18.08 45.29
CA ASP A 119 27.49 17.76 46.70
C ASP A 119 27.96 16.30 46.90
N ASP A 120 28.83 15.83 45.98
CA ASP A 120 29.36 14.46 45.92
C ASP A 120 28.29 13.35 45.85
N GLN A 121 27.10 13.68 45.33
CA GLN A 121 26.01 12.73 45.12
C GLN A 121 25.31 12.94 43.77
N TRP A 122 24.72 11.86 43.25
CA TRP A 122 23.82 11.92 42.11
C TRP A 122 22.46 12.45 42.56
N GLN A 123 22.01 13.54 41.95
CA GLN A 123 20.70 14.13 42.22
C GLN A 123 19.91 14.23 40.93
N ALA A 124 18.60 13.95 40.99
CA ALA A 124 17.69 14.21 39.88
C ALA A 124 17.68 15.70 39.57
N ALA A 125 17.90 16.05 38.30
CA ALA A 125 17.90 17.42 37.85
C ALA A 125 16.47 17.98 37.93
N LYS A 126 16.32 19.17 38.52
CA LYS A 126 15.05 19.91 38.46
C LYS A 126 14.97 20.61 37.12
N THR A 127 13.98 20.23 36.30
CA THR A 127 13.77 20.78 34.96
C THR A 127 12.57 21.69 34.91
N THR A 128 12.54 22.61 33.94
CA THR A 128 11.37 23.49 33.73
C THR A 128 10.16 22.74 33.20
N GLN A 129 10.36 21.55 32.65
CA GLN A 129 9.32 20.63 32.20
C GLN A 129 9.14 19.51 33.23
N ASP A 130 7.89 19.16 33.53
CA ASP A 130 7.54 18.05 34.44
C ASP A 130 7.87 16.67 33.83
N GLN A 131 7.75 16.56 32.51
CA GLN A 131 8.12 15.38 31.73
C GLN A 131 9.02 15.79 30.57
N LEU A 132 10.14 15.08 30.42
CA LEU A 132 11.06 15.33 29.32
C LEU A 132 10.55 14.68 28.02
N GLY A 133 10.72 15.40 26.93
CA GLY A 133 10.32 14.98 25.59
C GLY A 133 11.06 13.73 25.13
N VAL A 134 10.38 12.89 24.33
CA VAL A 134 10.95 11.72 23.65
C VAL A 134 10.60 11.74 22.17
N GLU A 135 10.49 12.94 21.62
CA GLU A 135 10.00 13.14 20.28
C GLU A 135 11.12 12.97 19.24
N ARG A 136 10.70 12.68 18.00
CA ARG A 136 11.59 12.42 16.86
C ARG A 136 12.14 13.69 16.26
N ASP A 137 13.21 13.55 15.47
CA ASP A 137 13.71 14.58 14.55
C ASP A 137 14.18 15.89 15.18
N TYR A 138 14.36 15.91 16.50
CA TYR A 138 14.95 17.04 17.21
C TYR A 138 15.65 16.65 18.51
N TYR A 139 16.46 17.58 19.00
CA TYR A 139 17.00 17.52 20.35
C TYR A 139 15.88 17.77 21.38
N ASN A 140 15.65 16.76 22.21
CA ASN A 140 14.79 16.79 23.37
C ASN A 140 15.56 17.47 24.52
N VAL A 141 15.17 18.70 24.87
CA VAL A 141 15.96 19.57 25.76
C VAL A 141 15.46 19.51 27.21
N ALA A 142 16.28 18.95 28.09
CA ALA A 142 16.12 19.05 29.55
C ALA A 142 16.69 20.39 30.04
N LYS A 143 15.84 21.41 30.16
CA LYS A 143 16.24 22.73 30.65
C LYS A 143 16.13 22.77 32.17
N LEU A 144 17.22 23.13 32.85
CA LEU A 144 17.26 23.18 34.31
C LEU A 144 16.53 24.41 34.84
N THR A 145 15.87 24.28 36.00
CA THR A 145 15.28 25.43 36.71
C THR A 145 16.35 26.40 37.20
N GLU A 146 17.52 25.87 37.54
CA GLU A 146 18.70 26.62 37.94
C GLU A 146 19.93 25.99 37.27
N ALA A 147 20.82 26.82 36.73
CA ALA A 147 22.05 26.33 36.11
C ALA A 147 22.95 25.68 37.17
N VAL A 148 23.57 24.55 36.83
CA VAL A 148 24.47 23.81 37.73
C VAL A 148 25.86 23.72 37.13
N THR A 149 26.88 24.06 37.92
CA THR A 149 28.28 23.85 37.55
C THR A 149 28.73 22.49 38.08
N THR A 150 29.09 21.57 37.19
CA THR A 150 29.48 20.20 37.56
C THR A 150 30.58 19.65 36.65
N THR A 151 31.25 18.60 37.11
CA THR A 151 32.20 17.82 36.31
C THR A 151 31.57 16.56 35.73
N LYS A 152 30.37 16.15 36.16
CA LYS A 152 29.71 14.93 35.68
C LYS A 152 28.19 15.09 35.58
N PHE A 153 27.62 14.50 34.54
CA PHE A 153 26.17 14.32 34.43
C PHE A 153 25.85 12.94 33.88
N LYS A 154 24.62 12.49 34.06
CA LYS A 154 24.14 11.20 33.59
C LYS A 154 22.73 11.33 33.02
N ILE A 155 22.49 10.68 31.90
CA ILE A 155 21.19 10.51 31.27
C ILE A 155 20.75 9.09 31.60
N GLU A 156 19.59 8.95 32.25
CA GLU A 156 18.99 7.66 32.55
C GLU A 156 17.73 7.49 31.71
N VAL A 157 17.60 6.35 31.04
CA VAL A 157 16.62 6.07 29.98
C VAL A 157 15.79 4.85 30.35
N GLU A 158 14.47 4.95 30.26
CA GLU A 158 13.56 3.83 30.47
C GLU A 158 13.15 3.22 29.12
N LEU A 159 13.47 1.95 28.90
CA LEU A 159 13.14 1.25 27.66
C LEU A 159 11.74 0.62 27.71
N HIS A 160 11.12 0.46 26.53
CA HIS A 160 9.86 -0.27 26.40
C HIS A 160 10.05 -1.79 26.55
N ASP A 161 9.01 -2.48 27.02
CA ASP A 161 9.01 -3.94 27.13
C ASP A 161 9.29 -4.59 25.77
N GLY A 162 10.32 -5.44 25.71
CA GLY A 162 10.70 -6.16 24.50
C GLY A 162 11.36 -5.31 23.40
N LEU A 163 11.66 -4.03 23.65
CA LEU A 163 12.29 -3.10 22.72
C LEU A 163 13.53 -2.45 23.35
N SER A 164 14.51 -2.10 22.53
CA SER A 164 15.74 -1.40 22.92
C SER A 164 15.62 0.10 22.62
N GLY A 165 16.67 0.88 22.84
CA GLY A 165 16.76 2.30 22.45
C GLY A 165 18.18 2.69 22.01
N GLY A 166 18.31 3.91 21.50
CA GLY A 166 19.60 4.48 21.12
C GLY A 166 19.61 6.00 21.12
N ILE A 167 20.81 6.58 21.08
CA ILE A 167 21.05 8.03 21.11
C ILE A 167 21.93 8.39 19.91
N LEU A 168 21.46 9.31 19.06
CA LEU A 168 22.20 9.84 17.91
C LEU A 168 23.10 11.02 18.30
N GLY A 169 22.75 11.76 19.35
CA GLY A 169 23.58 12.87 19.80
C GLY A 169 23.18 13.43 21.16
N CYS A 170 24.13 14.10 21.81
CA CYS A 170 23.93 14.81 23.07
C CYS A 170 24.67 16.15 23.02
N GLN A 171 24.00 17.24 23.38
CA GLN A 171 24.60 18.58 23.40
C GLN A 171 24.41 19.26 24.76
N ILE A 172 25.52 19.75 25.33
CA ILE A 172 25.54 20.53 26.57
C ILE A 172 25.23 21.98 26.22
N ASN A 173 24.32 22.62 26.96
CA ASN A 173 23.87 23.98 26.70
C ASN A 173 23.45 24.16 25.24
N LYS A 174 22.67 23.21 24.72
CA LYS A 174 22.02 23.34 23.42
C LYS A 174 21.35 24.70 23.40
N ALA A 175 21.76 25.55 22.47
CA ALA A 175 21.02 26.76 22.16
C ALA A 175 19.60 26.29 21.86
N SER A 176 18.62 26.74 22.66
CA SER A 176 17.22 26.32 22.54
C SER A 176 16.78 26.33 21.07
N THR A 177 16.31 25.20 20.55
CA THR A 177 15.76 25.12 19.19
C THR A 177 14.24 25.07 19.25
N PRO A 178 13.54 25.48 18.18
CA PRO A 178 13.46 26.83 17.59
C PRO A 178 12.59 27.75 18.47
N GLU A 179 12.52 29.05 18.17
CA GLU A 179 11.42 29.91 18.65
C GLU A 179 10.10 29.15 18.51
N ALA A 180 9.21 29.22 19.52
CA ALA A 180 7.84 28.73 19.40
C ALA A 180 7.33 29.10 18.01
N GLU A 181 6.87 28.10 17.23
CA GLU A 181 6.58 28.26 15.81
C GLU A 181 5.83 29.57 15.63
N LYS A 182 6.45 30.54 14.93
CA LYS A 182 5.86 31.87 14.79
C LYS A 182 4.44 31.69 14.27
N SER A 183 3.47 32.06 15.10
CA SER A 183 2.07 32.07 14.67
C SER A 183 1.95 33.25 13.71
N PHE A 184 1.82 32.94 12.42
CA PHE A 184 1.53 33.95 11.42
C PHE A 184 0.03 34.22 11.45
N THR A 185 -0.34 35.47 11.75
CA THR A 185 -1.72 35.93 11.61
C THR A 185 -2.08 36.27 10.16
N ASP A 186 -1.07 36.43 9.29
CA ASP A 186 -1.21 36.65 7.85
C ASP A 186 -1.21 35.29 7.10
N PRO A 187 -2.34 34.87 6.50
CA PRO A 187 -2.45 33.61 5.78
C PRO A 187 -1.47 33.47 4.61
N ASP A 188 -1.08 34.57 3.94
CA ASP A 188 -0.17 34.51 2.80
C ASP A 188 1.27 34.26 3.25
N GLN A 189 1.68 34.86 4.37
CA GLN A 189 2.97 34.57 4.99
C GLN A 189 3.02 33.15 5.54
N GLU A 190 1.93 32.70 6.17
CA GLU A 190 1.83 31.33 6.65
C GLU A 190 1.90 30.31 5.51
N LEU A 191 1.20 30.56 4.40
CA LEU A 191 1.27 29.72 3.21
C LEU A 191 2.70 29.65 2.65
N LYS A 192 3.41 30.78 2.56
CA LYS A 192 4.81 30.81 2.11
C LYS A 192 5.72 30.00 3.03
N ARG A 193 5.55 30.16 4.36
CA ARG A 193 6.31 29.41 5.36
C ARG A 193 6.05 27.92 5.28
N ILE A 194 4.78 27.50 5.27
CA ILE A 194 4.39 26.08 5.20
C ILE A 194 4.91 25.46 3.90
N LYS A 195 4.82 26.15 2.76
CA LYS A 195 5.39 25.67 1.50
C LYS A 195 6.91 25.46 1.60
N ALA A 196 7.64 26.44 2.13
CA ALA A 196 9.08 26.33 2.31
C ALA A 196 9.46 25.18 3.26
N LYS A 197 8.73 25.04 4.38
CA LYS A 197 8.92 23.96 5.34
C LYS A 197 8.65 22.60 4.70
N ALA A 198 7.55 22.47 3.95
CA ALA A 198 7.15 21.21 3.32
C ALA A 198 8.12 20.78 2.21
N SER A 199 8.62 21.73 1.41
CA SER A 199 9.67 21.47 0.42
C SER A 199 10.98 21.04 1.09
N LYS A 200 11.38 21.69 2.19
CA LYS A 200 12.57 21.27 2.96
C LYS A 200 12.41 19.87 3.54
N THR A 201 11.27 19.57 4.16
CA THR A 201 10.96 18.25 4.72
C THR A 201 10.98 17.18 3.61
N LEU A 202 10.31 17.41 2.48
CA LEU A 202 10.37 16.45 1.36
C LEU A 202 11.81 16.23 0.88
N ALA A 203 12.63 17.27 0.78
CA ALA A 203 14.01 17.12 0.33
C ALA A 203 14.85 16.24 1.27
N LEU A 204 14.68 16.41 2.59
CA LEU A 204 15.33 15.58 3.61
C LEU A 204 14.83 14.13 3.55
N ASP A 205 13.51 13.96 3.49
CA ASP A 205 12.88 12.64 3.36
C ASP A 205 13.38 11.92 2.10
N VAL A 206 13.40 12.58 0.94
CA VAL A 206 13.87 11.97 -0.32
C VAL A 206 15.35 11.61 -0.26
N ASP A 207 16.19 12.44 0.34
CA ASP A 207 17.61 12.15 0.56
C ASP A 207 17.78 10.90 1.45
N GLU A 208 17.00 10.80 2.52
CA GLU A 208 16.94 9.62 3.36
C GLU A 208 16.46 8.38 2.58
N PHE A 209 15.38 8.50 1.81
CA PHE A 209 14.78 7.40 1.04
C PHE A 209 15.73 6.87 -0.03
N ASN A 210 16.48 7.76 -0.66
CA ASN A 210 17.53 7.42 -1.62
C ASN A 210 18.73 6.73 -0.97
N GLY A 211 18.88 6.84 0.36
CA GLY A 211 19.86 6.12 1.17
C GLY A 211 19.47 4.68 1.52
N TYR A 212 18.22 4.25 1.31
CA TYR A 212 17.80 2.88 1.57
C TYR A 212 18.47 1.92 0.60
N SER A 213 19.58 1.34 1.04
CA SER A 213 20.23 0.27 0.32
C SER A 213 19.29 -0.94 0.29
N HIS A 214 18.88 -1.37 -0.91
CA HIS A 214 18.26 -2.65 -1.26
C HIS A 214 16.95 -3.04 -0.56
N LEU A 215 15.82 -2.52 -1.05
CA LEU A 215 14.53 -3.22 -0.98
C LEU A 215 14.64 -4.54 -1.78
N ASN A 216 15.04 -5.61 -1.09
CA ASN A 216 15.03 -7.03 -1.46
C ASN A 216 16.19 -7.65 -2.27
N GLY A 217 17.27 -6.94 -2.64
CA GLY A 217 18.49 -7.52 -3.24
C GLY A 217 18.33 -8.33 -4.56
N ASN A 218 17.09 -8.58 -4.99
CA ASN A 218 16.67 -9.45 -6.07
C ASN A 218 15.69 -8.75 -7.04
N ARG A 219 15.46 -7.44 -6.88
CA ARG A 219 14.57 -6.65 -7.75
C ARG A 219 15.37 -5.52 -8.41
N PRO A 220 15.18 -5.25 -9.72
CA PRO A 220 15.69 -4.03 -10.35
C PRO A 220 15.24 -2.79 -9.57
N GLU A 221 16.16 -1.86 -9.32
CA GLU A 221 15.96 -0.70 -8.43
C GLU A 221 14.88 0.27 -8.95
N PHE A 222 14.75 0.37 -10.27
CA PHE A 222 13.84 1.27 -10.98
C PHE A 222 13.37 0.64 -12.29
N ASP A 223 12.09 0.79 -12.63
CA ASP A 223 11.54 0.36 -13.93
C ASP A 223 11.62 1.46 -15.00
N GLY A 224 11.93 2.70 -14.57
CA GLY A 224 11.95 3.89 -15.42
C GLY A 224 13.20 4.75 -15.30
N TRP A 225 13.08 6.02 -15.70
CA TRP A 225 14.21 6.95 -15.79
C TRP A 225 14.49 7.73 -14.50
N LEU A 226 13.57 7.66 -13.53
CA LEU A 226 13.72 8.32 -12.23
C LEU A 226 14.55 7.47 -11.27
N LYS A 227 15.70 8.01 -10.88
CA LYS A 227 16.74 7.42 -10.05
C LYS A 227 17.09 8.35 -8.89
N LYS A 228 17.99 7.91 -8.00
CA LYS A 228 18.38 8.67 -6.81
C LYS A 228 18.89 10.10 -7.08
N ASP A 229 19.47 10.34 -8.26
CA ASP A 229 20.09 11.60 -8.66
C ASP A 229 19.11 12.61 -9.27
N ASN A 230 17.93 12.18 -9.71
CA ASN A 230 16.96 13.05 -10.40
C ASN A 230 15.52 12.99 -9.86
N ASN A 231 15.20 12.04 -8.97
CA ASN A 231 13.86 11.92 -8.42
C ASN A 231 13.48 13.06 -7.48
N GLY A 232 14.43 13.66 -6.76
CA GLY A 232 14.19 14.79 -5.86
C GLY A 232 13.63 16.00 -6.60
N GLU A 233 14.27 16.41 -7.70
CA GLU A 233 13.78 17.52 -8.54
C GLU A 233 12.40 17.21 -9.15
N PHE A 234 12.22 15.97 -9.62
CA PHE A 234 10.95 15.53 -10.16
C PHE A 234 9.83 15.61 -9.12
N LEU A 235 10.06 15.09 -7.91
CA LEU A 235 9.11 15.13 -6.81
C LEU A 235 8.84 16.58 -6.38
N GLU A 236 9.88 17.41 -6.33
CA GLU A 236 9.74 18.81 -5.93
C GLU A 236 8.70 19.53 -6.81
N LYS A 237 8.82 19.33 -8.11
CA LYS A 237 7.94 19.92 -9.12
C LYS A 237 6.54 19.28 -9.15
N ASN A 238 6.45 17.95 -9.11
CA ASN A 238 5.23 17.26 -9.53
C ASN A 238 4.28 16.86 -8.41
N VAL A 239 4.72 16.67 -7.16
CA VAL A 239 3.85 16.09 -6.11
C VAL A 239 3.28 17.13 -5.14
N PRO A 240 2.04 16.97 -4.62
CA PRO A 240 1.53 17.84 -3.57
C PRO A 240 2.49 17.87 -2.38
N LYS A 241 2.53 19.00 -1.68
CA LYS A 241 3.32 19.13 -0.45
C LYS A 241 2.40 18.91 0.73
N PHE A 242 2.83 18.11 1.70
CA PHE A 242 2.05 17.79 2.87
C PHE A 242 2.91 17.96 4.13
N LEU A 243 2.28 18.49 5.17
CA LEU A 243 2.82 18.59 6.52
C LEU A 243 1.68 18.44 7.51
N CYS A 244 1.92 17.71 8.58
CA CYS A 244 1.04 17.74 9.74
C CYS A 244 1.85 17.56 11.04
N PRO A 245 1.25 17.78 12.22
CA PRO A 245 1.94 17.62 13.50
C PRO A 245 2.42 16.20 13.79
N ASN A 246 1.92 15.19 13.06
CA ASN A 246 2.40 13.82 13.14
C ASN A 246 3.41 13.56 12.01
N GLU A 247 4.66 13.33 12.39
CA GLU A 247 5.76 13.13 11.45
C GLU A 247 5.58 11.86 10.61
N ASP A 248 5.13 10.73 11.20
CA ASP A 248 4.91 9.47 10.47
C ASP A 248 3.94 9.65 9.30
N PHE A 249 2.89 10.46 9.46
CA PHE A 249 1.97 10.77 8.37
C PHE A 249 2.65 11.58 7.26
N THR A 250 3.49 12.53 7.65
CA THR A 250 4.24 13.38 6.72
C THR A 250 5.25 12.54 5.92
N GLU A 251 6.03 11.73 6.64
CA GLU A 251 7.03 10.83 6.08
C GLU A 251 6.38 9.79 5.17
N VAL A 252 5.32 9.08 5.61
CA VAL A 252 4.64 8.07 4.79
C VAL A 252 4.02 8.71 3.54
N PHE A 253 3.47 9.92 3.65
CA PHE A 253 2.97 10.64 2.48
C PHE A 253 4.10 10.87 1.44
N ASN A 254 5.25 11.37 1.89
CA ASN A 254 6.40 11.61 1.02
C ASN A 254 6.97 10.29 0.46
N TYR A 255 7.04 9.25 1.29
CA TYR A 255 7.50 7.91 0.91
C TYR A 255 6.63 7.28 -0.18
N ARG A 256 5.29 7.40 -0.09
CA ARG A 256 4.37 6.91 -1.12
C ARG A 256 4.64 7.57 -2.48
N TRP A 257 4.89 8.88 -2.51
CA TRP A 257 5.25 9.59 -3.74
C TRP A 257 6.62 9.20 -4.27
N TRP A 258 7.60 9.04 -3.38
CA TRP A 258 8.91 8.51 -3.76
C TRP A 258 8.81 7.10 -4.35
N MET A 259 7.97 6.22 -3.79
CA MET A 259 7.70 4.88 -4.35
C MET A 259 7.05 4.95 -5.73
N ILE A 260 6.10 5.87 -5.97
CA ILE A 260 5.49 6.06 -7.30
C ILE A 260 6.55 6.37 -8.37
N THR A 261 7.63 7.10 -8.04
CA THR A 261 8.71 7.40 -9.00
C THR A 261 9.40 6.14 -9.52
N LYS A 262 9.39 5.05 -8.76
CA LYS A 262 10.04 3.78 -9.10
C LYS A 262 9.28 3.01 -10.19
N HIS A 263 8.01 3.32 -10.34
CA HIS A 263 7.06 2.67 -11.24
C HIS A 263 6.73 3.49 -12.49
N LEU A 264 7.16 4.75 -12.56
CA LEU A 264 6.92 5.62 -13.70
C LEU A 264 7.95 5.36 -14.80
N LYS A 265 7.47 4.95 -15.98
CA LYS A 265 8.28 4.50 -17.12
C LYS A 265 7.83 5.11 -18.45
N GLU A 266 8.79 5.35 -19.34
CA GLU A 266 8.53 5.70 -20.74
C GLU A 266 8.40 4.40 -21.55
N TRP A 267 7.37 4.33 -22.39
CA TRP A 267 7.09 3.16 -23.21
C TRP A 267 6.78 3.59 -24.64
N GLU A 268 7.30 2.86 -25.62
CA GLU A 268 6.97 3.09 -27.03
C GLU A 268 6.37 1.82 -27.63
N GLU A 269 5.19 1.95 -28.21
CA GLU A 269 4.50 0.84 -28.87
C GLU A 269 3.57 1.38 -29.96
N ASP A 270 3.49 0.66 -31.08
CA ASP A 270 2.73 1.06 -32.28
C ASP A 270 3.06 2.49 -32.76
N GLY A 271 4.33 2.87 -32.66
CA GLY A 271 4.84 4.18 -33.07
C GLY A 271 4.40 5.36 -32.18
N LYS A 272 3.84 5.09 -30.99
CA LYS A 272 3.44 6.10 -30.01
C LYS A 272 4.23 5.95 -28.71
N LYS A 273 4.57 7.09 -28.10
CA LYS A 273 5.23 7.15 -26.80
C LYS A 273 4.20 7.39 -25.69
N PHE A 274 4.36 6.67 -24.60
CA PHE A 274 3.50 6.70 -23.42
C PHE A 274 4.32 6.88 -22.14
N TYR A 275 3.69 7.48 -21.14
CA TYR A 275 4.09 7.35 -19.74
C TYR A 275 3.18 6.30 -19.09
N VAL A 276 3.79 5.27 -18.51
CA VAL A 276 3.08 4.16 -17.87
C VAL A 276 3.53 3.98 -16.42
N PHE A 277 2.65 3.42 -15.60
CA PHE A 277 2.93 3.10 -14.20
C PHE A 277 2.82 1.60 -13.97
N THR A 278 3.91 0.97 -13.53
CA THR A 278 3.91 -0.47 -13.24
C THR A 278 3.40 -0.79 -11.83
N GLU A 279 2.96 -2.03 -11.61
CA GLU A 279 2.63 -2.56 -10.28
C GLU A 279 3.87 -3.20 -9.65
N PHE A 280 4.54 -4.04 -10.43
CA PHE A 280 5.79 -4.68 -10.09
C PHE A 280 6.88 -4.20 -11.05
N PRO A 281 8.15 -4.12 -10.59
CA PRO A 281 9.25 -3.83 -11.49
C PRO A 281 9.43 -4.94 -12.53
N GLY A 282 9.75 -4.56 -13.76
CA GLY A 282 10.05 -5.47 -14.86
C GLY A 282 8.82 -5.83 -15.68
N PHE A 283 8.81 -7.05 -16.23
CA PHE A 283 7.75 -7.52 -17.12
C PHE A 283 7.15 -8.83 -16.60
N PRO A 284 6.30 -8.77 -15.55
CA PRO A 284 5.58 -9.94 -15.10
C PRO A 284 4.80 -10.57 -16.25
N GLY A 285 4.70 -11.89 -16.27
CA GLY A 285 4.04 -12.61 -17.36
C GLY A 285 2.60 -12.22 -17.66
N TRP A 286 1.91 -11.65 -16.68
CA TRP A 286 0.50 -11.24 -16.73
C TRP A 286 0.32 -9.75 -16.95
N ALA A 287 1.42 -9.01 -17.11
CA ALA A 287 1.37 -7.60 -17.46
C ALA A 287 1.02 -7.40 -18.94
N ALA A 288 0.64 -6.16 -19.28
CA ALA A 288 0.67 -5.69 -20.65
C ALA A 288 2.11 -5.64 -21.17
N ASN A 289 2.27 -5.40 -22.48
CA ASN A 289 3.60 -5.36 -23.13
C ASN A 289 4.59 -4.37 -22.48
N SER A 290 4.08 -3.33 -21.81
CA SER A 290 4.90 -2.34 -21.10
C SER A 290 5.42 -2.77 -19.72
N GLY A 291 4.89 -3.86 -19.15
CA GLY A 291 5.07 -4.25 -17.75
C GLY A 291 3.98 -3.70 -16.82
N ALA A 292 3.12 -2.79 -17.29
CA ALA A 292 1.98 -2.30 -16.52
C ALA A 292 0.88 -3.38 -16.37
N ILE A 293 0.23 -3.41 -15.21
CA ILE A 293 -0.85 -4.37 -14.89
C ILE A 293 -2.13 -3.58 -14.65
N PRO A 294 -3.29 -3.99 -15.20
CA PRO A 294 -4.53 -3.22 -15.07
C PRO A 294 -5.18 -3.34 -13.68
N ALA A 295 -4.82 -4.35 -12.87
CA ALA A 295 -5.39 -4.58 -11.54
C ALA A 295 -5.36 -3.31 -10.65
N PRO A 296 -4.20 -2.66 -10.42
CA PRO A 296 -4.15 -1.45 -9.61
C PRO A 296 -4.45 -0.17 -10.40
N ALA A 297 -4.82 -0.24 -11.69
CA ALA A 297 -4.92 0.97 -12.51
C ALA A 297 -5.93 1.98 -11.93
N GLY A 298 -7.08 1.52 -11.44
CA GLY A 298 -8.04 2.38 -10.74
C GLY A 298 -7.42 3.09 -9.53
N HIS A 299 -6.67 2.37 -8.70
CA HIS A 299 -5.94 2.96 -7.57
C HIS A 299 -4.88 3.97 -8.02
N GLN A 300 -4.05 3.58 -8.99
CA GLN A 300 -2.98 4.41 -9.53
C GLN A 300 -3.56 5.72 -10.06
N PHE A 301 -4.64 5.71 -10.83
CA PHE A 301 -5.25 6.95 -11.34
C PHE A 301 -5.71 7.87 -10.20
N TYR A 302 -6.25 7.31 -9.12
CA TYR A 302 -6.72 8.07 -7.95
C TYR A 302 -5.60 8.72 -7.12
N ASP A 303 -4.42 8.11 -7.06
CA ASP A 303 -3.23 8.73 -6.46
C ASP A 303 -2.60 9.74 -7.43
N LEU A 304 -2.42 9.34 -8.69
CA LEU A 304 -1.72 10.09 -9.72
C LEU A 304 -2.45 11.35 -10.18
N ARG A 305 -3.78 11.45 -10.01
CA ARG A 305 -4.55 12.66 -10.35
C ARG A 305 -4.13 13.89 -9.53
N TRP A 306 -3.37 13.70 -8.45
CA TRP A 306 -2.83 14.79 -7.65
C TRP A 306 -1.46 15.28 -8.13
N MET A 307 -0.84 14.63 -9.13
CA MET A 307 0.36 15.14 -9.76
C MET A 307 0.07 16.44 -10.50
N ARG A 308 0.91 17.46 -10.32
CA ARG A 308 0.69 18.78 -10.94
C ARG A 308 0.71 18.73 -12.46
N ASP A 309 1.57 17.90 -13.05
CA ASP A 309 1.64 17.73 -14.50
C ASP A 309 0.74 16.57 -14.95
N SER A 310 -0.45 16.93 -15.42
CA SER A 310 -1.46 15.96 -15.88
C SER A 310 -1.01 15.08 -17.05
N LYS A 311 0.08 15.43 -17.76
CA LYS A 311 0.51 14.66 -18.94
C LYS A 311 0.81 13.19 -18.63
N TYR A 312 1.33 12.90 -17.44
CA TYR A 312 1.69 11.54 -17.04
C TYR A 312 0.44 10.67 -16.90
N LEU A 313 -0.58 11.17 -16.21
CA LEU A 313 -1.83 10.42 -16.04
C LEU A 313 -2.67 10.41 -17.32
N LYS A 314 -2.72 11.50 -18.09
CA LYS A 314 -3.38 11.54 -19.41
C LYS A 314 -2.77 10.51 -20.36
N SER A 315 -1.44 10.41 -20.42
CA SER A 315 -0.75 9.42 -21.24
C SER A 315 -1.02 7.99 -20.77
N TYR A 316 -1.09 7.76 -19.46
CA TYR A 316 -1.41 6.45 -18.90
C TYR A 316 -2.86 6.03 -19.17
N ALA A 317 -3.81 6.96 -19.09
CA ALA A 317 -5.20 6.75 -19.49
C ALA A 317 -5.33 6.48 -20.99
N GLU A 318 -4.63 7.24 -21.83
CA GLU A 318 -4.57 6.99 -23.28
C GLU A 318 -3.98 5.60 -23.58
N TYR A 319 -2.92 5.18 -22.86
CA TYR A 319 -2.32 3.85 -23.01
C TYR A 319 -3.34 2.74 -22.75
N TRP A 320 -4.05 2.76 -21.62
CA TRP A 320 -5.01 1.71 -21.29
C TRP A 320 -6.28 1.73 -22.13
N LEU A 321 -6.85 2.92 -22.36
CA LEU A 321 -8.20 3.05 -22.93
C LEU A 321 -8.21 3.11 -24.46
N ALA A 322 -7.16 3.65 -25.08
CA ALA A 322 -7.09 3.86 -26.54
C ALA A 322 -5.79 3.32 -27.18
N GLY A 323 -4.80 2.99 -26.36
CA GLY A 323 -3.50 2.49 -26.78
C GLY A 323 -3.52 0.98 -27.04
N PRO A 324 -2.34 0.38 -27.26
CA PRO A 324 -2.21 -1.04 -27.58
C PRO A 324 -2.98 -1.98 -26.63
N PRO A 325 -2.94 -1.81 -25.29
CA PRO A 325 -3.68 -2.68 -24.37
C PRO A 325 -5.19 -2.75 -24.55
N SER A 326 -5.81 -1.71 -25.15
CA SER A 326 -7.26 -1.64 -25.35
C SER A 326 -7.79 -2.63 -26.39
N HIS A 327 -6.91 -3.15 -27.26
CA HIS A 327 -7.29 -4.02 -28.38
C HIS A 327 -6.30 -5.17 -28.60
N LYS A 328 -5.04 -5.04 -28.15
CA LYS A 328 -4.11 -6.17 -28.15
C LYS A 328 -4.55 -7.17 -27.10
N MET A 329 -4.57 -8.42 -27.55
CA MET A 329 -4.97 -9.55 -26.74
C MET A 329 -3.98 -9.79 -25.60
N GLN A 330 -4.50 -10.22 -24.47
CA GLN A 330 -3.68 -10.61 -23.35
C GLN A 330 -2.85 -11.87 -23.69
N ILE A 331 -1.54 -11.78 -23.44
CA ILE A 331 -0.54 -12.83 -23.64
C ILE A 331 -0.94 -14.11 -22.91
N GLN A 332 -1.51 -13.95 -21.70
CA GLN A 332 -1.97 -15.06 -20.87
C GLN A 332 -3.38 -15.59 -21.18
N ASN A 333 -4.03 -15.17 -22.28
CA ASN A 333 -5.35 -15.71 -22.64
C ASN A 333 -5.36 -17.24 -22.80
N ASN A 334 -4.19 -17.86 -23.01
CA ASN A 334 -4.01 -19.31 -23.13
C ASN A 334 -3.28 -19.95 -21.93
N CYS A 335 -3.06 -19.19 -20.86
CA CYS A 335 -2.23 -19.59 -19.74
C CYS A 335 -3.03 -19.67 -18.44
N TRP A 336 -2.33 -19.98 -17.36
CA TRP A 336 -2.82 -20.08 -15.98
C TRP A 336 -3.83 -19.00 -15.56
N LEU A 337 -3.62 -17.72 -15.92
CA LEU A 337 -4.47 -16.61 -15.47
C LEU A 337 -5.62 -16.25 -16.43
N GLY A 338 -5.89 -17.03 -17.49
CA GLY A 338 -6.88 -16.70 -18.52
C GLY A 338 -7.80 -17.88 -18.88
N THR A 339 -9.12 -17.67 -18.80
CA THR A 339 -10.17 -18.61 -19.22
C THR A 339 -11.06 -18.03 -20.33
N LEU A 340 -11.04 -16.70 -20.46
CA LEU A 340 -11.75 -15.92 -21.47
C LEU A 340 -10.74 -15.05 -22.22
N PRO A 341 -10.61 -15.17 -23.55
CA PRO A 341 -9.84 -14.26 -24.38
C PRO A 341 -10.39 -12.84 -24.25
N ARG A 342 -9.50 -11.90 -24.00
CA ARG A 342 -9.80 -10.48 -23.80
C ARG A 342 -8.58 -9.59 -24.06
N PRO A 343 -8.79 -8.27 -24.27
CA PRO A 343 -7.69 -7.31 -24.35
C PRO A 343 -6.88 -7.23 -23.04
N GLN A 344 -5.64 -6.74 -23.14
CA GLN A 344 -4.74 -6.56 -21.99
C GLN A 344 -5.33 -5.63 -20.93
N SER A 345 -6.06 -4.58 -21.32
CA SER A 345 -6.73 -3.65 -20.39
C SER A 345 -7.83 -4.30 -19.54
N HIS A 346 -8.36 -5.44 -19.99
CA HIS A 346 -9.44 -6.19 -19.33
C HIS A 346 -8.93 -7.46 -18.66
N HIS A 347 -7.61 -7.61 -18.50
CA HIS A 347 -7.07 -8.81 -17.87
C HIS A 347 -7.51 -8.95 -16.41
N TYR A 348 -7.54 -7.82 -15.69
CA TYR A 348 -8.09 -7.68 -14.34
C TYR A 348 -9.17 -6.59 -14.32
N THR A 349 -10.06 -6.67 -13.33
CA THR A 349 -11.10 -5.67 -13.11
C THR A 349 -10.49 -4.32 -12.75
N SER A 350 -11.06 -3.23 -13.28
CA SER A 350 -10.65 -1.87 -12.92
C SER A 350 -11.77 -0.86 -13.20
N TRP A 351 -11.71 0.30 -12.54
CA TRP A 351 -12.64 1.42 -12.74
C TRP A 351 -11.97 2.60 -13.48
N MET A 352 -11.19 2.29 -14.53
CA MET A 352 -10.39 3.29 -15.26
C MET A 352 -11.22 4.46 -15.85
N VAL A 353 -12.48 4.23 -16.20
CA VAL A 353 -13.36 5.28 -16.74
C VAL A 353 -13.77 6.25 -15.63
N ASP A 354 -14.22 5.73 -14.48
CA ASP A 354 -14.45 6.56 -13.28
C ASP A 354 -13.20 7.33 -12.86
N ALA A 355 -12.06 6.64 -12.85
CA ALA A 355 -10.81 7.26 -12.43
C ALA A 355 -10.34 8.36 -13.41
N SER A 356 -10.69 8.26 -14.70
CA SER A 356 -10.42 9.31 -15.69
C SER A 356 -11.31 10.54 -15.51
N GLU A 357 -12.60 10.36 -15.18
CA GLU A 357 -13.47 11.48 -14.78
C GLU A 357 -12.95 12.13 -13.48
N ALA A 358 -12.51 11.30 -12.52
CA ALA A 358 -11.93 11.76 -11.27
C ALA A 358 -10.64 12.59 -11.47
N MET A 359 -9.85 12.29 -12.50
CA MET A 359 -8.73 13.14 -12.93
C MET A 359 -9.22 14.47 -13.52
N LEU A 360 -10.22 14.45 -14.41
CA LEU A 360 -10.75 15.67 -15.03
C LEU A 360 -11.35 16.66 -14.02
N LYS A 361 -11.81 16.17 -12.86
CA LYS A 361 -12.22 17.02 -11.71
C LYS A 361 -11.06 17.80 -11.09
N VAL A 362 -9.82 17.33 -11.22
CA VAL A 362 -8.59 18.00 -10.74
C VAL A 362 -7.88 18.77 -11.85
N HIS A 363 -7.84 18.20 -13.06
CA HIS A 363 -7.21 18.77 -14.25
C HIS A 363 -8.21 18.86 -15.40
N PRO A 364 -9.12 19.85 -15.41
CA PRO A 364 -10.11 20.01 -16.48
C PRO A 364 -9.45 20.17 -17.85
N ASP A 365 -9.90 19.39 -18.82
CA ASP A 365 -9.44 19.45 -20.21
C ASP A 365 -10.52 18.87 -21.13
N ALA A 366 -11.33 19.76 -21.72
CA ALA A 366 -12.46 19.38 -22.56
C ALA A 366 -12.03 18.74 -23.88
N GLU A 367 -10.92 19.19 -24.48
CA GLU A 367 -10.42 18.65 -25.73
C GLU A 367 -9.90 17.21 -25.55
N TRP A 368 -9.12 16.98 -24.49
CA TRP A 368 -8.67 15.64 -24.13
C TRP A 368 -9.84 14.71 -23.80
N ARG A 369 -10.81 15.20 -23.00
CA ARG A 369 -12.03 14.46 -22.68
C ARG A 369 -12.76 14.02 -23.94
N ASP A 370 -13.09 14.97 -24.82
CA ASP A 370 -13.92 14.70 -26.00
C ASP A 370 -13.24 13.74 -26.99
N ARG A 371 -11.90 13.81 -27.07
CA ARG A 371 -11.08 12.89 -27.86
C ARG A 371 -11.06 11.47 -27.29
N LEU A 372 -10.94 11.30 -25.98
CA LEU A 372 -10.80 9.98 -25.35
C LEU A 372 -12.15 9.31 -25.03
N LEU A 373 -13.24 10.08 -24.95
CA LEU A 373 -14.56 9.59 -24.55
C LEU A 373 -15.08 8.39 -25.39
N PRO A 374 -14.93 8.33 -26.73
CA PRO A 374 -15.29 7.13 -27.49
C PRO A 374 -14.50 5.88 -27.08
N ALA A 375 -13.24 6.04 -26.68
CA ALA A 375 -12.41 4.93 -26.23
C ALA A 375 -12.81 4.46 -24.82
N MET A 376 -13.21 5.38 -23.93
CA MET A 376 -13.80 5.04 -22.63
C MET A 376 -15.11 4.24 -22.78
N GLU A 377 -15.97 4.67 -23.69
CA GLU A 377 -17.21 3.97 -24.03
C GLU A 377 -16.91 2.56 -24.58
N ASN A 378 -16.00 2.44 -25.55
CA ASN A 378 -15.60 1.14 -26.09
C ASN A 378 -15.01 0.23 -24.99
N HIS A 379 -14.19 0.77 -24.09
CA HIS A 379 -13.65 0.02 -22.97
C HIS A 379 -14.76 -0.53 -22.06
N GLN A 380 -15.83 0.22 -21.81
CA GLN A 380 -17.00 -0.27 -21.07
C GLN A 380 -17.77 -1.33 -21.84
N GLN A 381 -17.97 -1.16 -23.16
CA GLN A 381 -18.67 -2.13 -24.00
C GLN A 381 -18.00 -3.51 -24.01
N VAL A 382 -16.67 -3.58 -23.88
CA VAL A 382 -15.95 -4.85 -23.73
C VAL A 382 -16.31 -5.56 -22.41
N TRP A 383 -16.45 -4.81 -21.30
CA TRP A 383 -16.95 -5.38 -20.04
C TRP A 383 -18.37 -5.90 -20.20
N ASP A 384 -19.26 -5.10 -20.81
CA ASP A 384 -20.66 -5.45 -21.07
C ASP A 384 -20.74 -6.76 -21.90
N LYS A 385 -19.88 -6.90 -22.91
CA LYS A 385 -19.90 -8.03 -23.84
C LYS A 385 -19.42 -9.34 -23.20
N ILE A 386 -18.30 -9.27 -22.47
CA ILE A 386 -17.57 -10.45 -22.00
C ILE A 386 -18.03 -10.91 -20.62
N PHE A 387 -18.30 -9.97 -19.71
CA PHE A 387 -18.44 -10.25 -18.28
C PHE A 387 -19.86 -10.05 -17.74
N GLN A 388 -20.79 -9.54 -18.54
CA GLN A 388 -22.19 -9.50 -18.12
C GLN A 388 -22.79 -10.92 -18.06
N VAL A 389 -23.51 -11.19 -16.98
CA VAL A 389 -24.23 -12.44 -16.74
C VAL A 389 -25.45 -12.50 -17.66
N LYS A 390 -25.61 -13.62 -18.37
CA LYS A 390 -26.75 -13.90 -19.24
C LYS A 390 -27.47 -15.13 -18.73
N ALA A 391 -28.32 -14.94 -17.71
CA ALA A 391 -29.02 -16.02 -17.01
C ALA A 391 -30.47 -15.61 -16.70
N PRO A 392 -31.36 -15.47 -17.71
CA PRO A 392 -32.73 -15.02 -17.48
C PRO A 392 -33.44 -15.82 -16.39
N GLY A 393 -34.05 -15.12 -15.44
CA GLY A 393 -34.76 -15.70 -14.29
C GLY A 393 -33.87 -16.05 -13.09
N LYS A 394 -32.55 -15.82 -13.16
CA LYS A 394 -31.65 -15.87 -12.00
C LYS A 394 -31.50 -14.48 -11.39
N THR A 395 -31.18 -14.43 -10.09
CA THR A 395 -30.94 -13.17 -9.33
C THR A 395 -29.79 -12.35 -9.91
N THR A 396 -28.83 -13.04 -10.52
CA THR A 396 -27.59 -12.47 -11.06
C THR A 396 -27.69 -11.98 -12.51
N ASP A 397 -28.83 -12.14 -13.17
CA ASP A 397 -29.01 -11.74 -14.58
C ASP A 397 -28.74 -10.24 -14.80
N GLY A 398 -27.93 -9.91 -15.81
CA GLY A 398 -27.57 -8.53 -16.15
C GLY A 398 -26.50 -7.87 -15.25
N LEU A 399 -26.08 -8.53 -14.16
CA LEU A 399 -24.91 -8.13 -13.36
C LEU A 399 -23.60 -8.57 -14.05
N TYR A 400 -22.47 -8.28 -13.41
CA TYR A 400 -21.13 -8.63 -13.90
C TYR A 400 -20.51 -9.74 -13.08
N LYS A 401 -19.83 -10.65 -13.76
CA LYS A 401 -19.15 -11.80 -13.18
C LYS A 401 -17.64 -11.75 -13.42
N CYS A 402 -16.85 -12.19 -12.46
CA CYS A 402 -15.41 -12.40 -12.62
C CYS A 402 -14.94 -13.60 -11.80
N LEU A 403 -13.78 -14.15 -12.14
CA LEU A 403 -13.04 -14.96 -11.17
C LEU A 403 -12.52 -14.01 -10.09
N ASP A 404 -12.49 -14.45 -8.84
CA ASP A 404 -11.92 -13.64 -7.76
C ASP A 404 -10.45 -13.27 -8.03
N MET A 405 -9.72 -14.13 -8.72
CA MET A 405 -8.39 -13.84 -9.26
C MET A 405 -8.36 -12.69 -10.28
N TYR A 406 -9.39 -12.52 -11.12
CA TYR A 406 -9.47 -11.37 -12.05
C TYR A 406 -9.77 -10.06 -11.32
N ASP A 407 -10.33 -10.16 -10.12
CA ASP A 407 -10.50 -9.06 -9.18
C ASP A 407 -9.23 -8.78 -8.36
N ALA A 408 -8.13 -9.47 -8.70
CA ALA A 408 -6.89 -9.52 -7.92
C ALA A 408 -7.14 -9.94 -6.46
N ASN A 409 -8.16 -10.77 -6.20
CA ASN A 409 -8.60 -11.22 -4.89
C ASN A 409 -8.66 -12.75 -4.80
N GLU A 410 -7.61 -13.45 -5.23
CA GLU A 410 -7.60 -14.92 -5.24
C GLU A 410 -7.80 -15.55 -3.85
N PHE A 411 -8.50 -16.67 -3.82
CA PHE A 411 -8.83 -17.45 -2.62
C PHE A 411 -9.74 -16.72 -1.64
N THR A 412 -10.72 -15.99 -2.16
CA THR A 412 -11.80 -15.44 -1.32
C THR A 412 -12.65 -16.55 -0.73
N ILE A 413 -13.10 -16.36 0.51
CA ILE A 413 -13.97 -17.34 1.17
C ILE A 413 -15.32 -17.34 0.45
N SER A 414 -15.82 -16.17 0.03
CA SER A 414 -17.10 -16.09 -0.68
C SER A 414 -17.14 -16.94 -1.94
N THR A 415 -16.04 -17.00 -2.71
CA THR A 415 -15.91 -17.88 -3.87
C THR A 415 -15.90 -19.35 -3.45
N THR A 416 -15.11 -19.69 -2.43
CA THR A 416 -15.00 -21.08 -1.93
C THR A 416 -16.33 -21.62 -1.39
N LEU A 417 -17.06 -20.84 -0.60
CA LEU A 417 -18.38 -21.25 -0.08
C LEU A 417 -19.40 -21.44 -1.19
N SER A 418 -19.40 -20.52 -2.14
CA SER A 418 -20.25 -20.53 -3.32
C SER A 418 -20.00 -21.78 -4.18
N LEU A 419 -18.74 -22.21 -4.32
CA LEU A 419 -18.36 -23.46 -4.98
C LEU A 419 -18.87 -24.71 -4.27
N ILE A 420 -18.73 -24.76 -2.94
CA ILE A 420 -19.25 -25.88 -2.14
C ILE A 420 -20.77 -25.97 -2.31
N ALA A 421 -21.44 -24.81 -2.30
CA ALA A 421 -22.88 -24.72 -2.49
C ALA A 421 -23.32 -25.15 -3.90
N SER A 422 -22.45 -25.02 -4.90
CA SER A 422 -22.78 -25.28 -6.30
C SER A 422 -23.12 -26.72 -6.62
N GLU A 423 -22.78 -27.67 -5.73
CA GLU A 423 -22.90 -29.12 -6.01
C GLU A 423 -22.25 -29.46 -7.40
N GLY A 424 -22.51 -30.64 -8.00
CA GLY A 424 -21.97 -30.94 -9.34
C GLY A 424 -20.46 -31.26 -9.41
N ALA A 425 -19.73 -30.70 -10.40
CA ALA A 425 -18.31 -30.98 -10.65
C ALA A 425 -17.41 -30.63 -9.45
N PHE A 426 -17.89 -29.74 -8.59
CA PHE A 426 -17.18 -29.27 -7.39
C PHE A 426 -17.80 -29.81 -6.09
N SER A 427 -18.76 -30.74 -6.15
CA SER A 427 -19.40 -31.34 -4.95
C SER A 427 -18.43 -32.09 -4.03
N LYS A 428 -17.27 -32.49 -4.55
CA LYS A 428 -16.17 -33.11 -3.78
C LYS A 428 -15.23 -32.07 -3.16
N TYR A 429 -15.42 -30.78 -3.41
CA TYR A 429 -14.67 -29.74 -2.75
C TYR A 429 -15.09 -29.73 -1.29
N THR A 430 -14.26 -30.30 -0.41
CA THR A 430 -14.54 -30.33 1.02
C THR A 430 -13.95 -29.08 1.67
N VAL A 431 -14.67 -28.58 2.68
CA VAL A 431 -14.18 -27.52 3.58
C VAL A 431 -13.19 -28.06 4.62
N GLU A 432 -12.93 -29.37 4.61
CA GLU A 432 -11.88 -30.00 5.40
C GLU A 432 -10.52 -29.55 4.89
N ILE A 433 -10.02 -28.51 5.54
CA ILE A 433 -8.64 -28.05 5.48
C ILE A 433 -7.74 -29.27 5.63
N ASN A 434 -6.77 -29.41 4.74
CA ASN A 434 -5.73 -30.43 4.87
C ASN A 434 -5.07 -30.28 6.25
N GLN A 435 -5.44 -31.15 7.20
CA GLN A 435 -4.97 -31.14 8.60
C GLN A 435 -3.49 -31.56 8.72
N GLU A 436 -2.87 -31.99 7.61
CA GLU A 436 -1.47 -32.35 7.54
C GLU A 436 -0.57 -31.11 7.56
N GLU A 437 -0.34 -30.61 8.78
CA GLU A 437 0.86 -29.86 9.19
C GLU A 437 1.19 -28.60 8.37
N PRO A 438 0.46 -27.48 8.58
CA PRO A 438 0.69 -26.22 7.86
C PRO A 438 2.10 -25.62 8.01
N TYR A 439 2.89 -26.05 9.01
CA TYR A 439 4.25 -25.57 9.27
C TYR A 439 5.37 -26.57 8.97
N LYS A 440 5.07 -27.82 8.58
CA LYS A 440 6.09 -28.82 8.18
C LYS A 440 6.28 -28.95 6.67
N GLY A 441 6.21 -27.82 5.97
CA GLY A 441 6.90 -27.65 4.69
C GLY A 441 6.25 -28.25 3.44
N GLN A 442 4.95 -28.52 3.43
CA GLN A 442 4.22 -28.82 2.18
C GLN A 442 2.92 -28.02 2.09
N GLU A 443 3.05 -26.72 1.81
CA GLU A 443 1.96 -25.86 1.33
C GLU A 443 1.41 -26.42 0.00
N ARG A 444 0.38 -27.29 0.06
CA ARG A 444 -0.26 -27.85 -1.16
C ARG A 444 -0.84 -26.76 -2.07
N TRP A 445 -1.20 -25.59 -1.54
CA TRP A 445 -1.76 -24.49 -2.34
C TRP A 445 -0.69 -23.63 -3.04
N ARG A 446 0.52 -23.46 -2.45
CA ARG A 446 1.67 -22.89 -3.17
C ARG A 446 2.04 -23.69 -4.42
N ARG A 447 1.77 -25.00 -4.45
CA ARG A 447 2.04 -25.84 -5.64
C ARG A 447 1.22 -25.46 -6.86
N TYR A 448 0.10 -24.75 -6.69
CA TYR A 448 -0.65 -24.24 -7.83
C TYR A 448 -0.11 -22.89 -8.31
N PHE A 449 0.45 -22.05 -7.44
CA PHE A 449 0.77 -20.66 -7.80
C PHE A 449 2.26 -20.34 -7.95
N THR A 450 3.17 -21.15 -7.42
CA THR A 450 4.57 -20.71 -7.34
C THR A 450 5.54 -21.88 -7.37
N ASP A 451 5.97 -22.25 -8.56
CA ASP A 451 7.40 -22.21 -8.76
C ASP A 451 7.66 -21.40 -10.02
N GLY A 452 8.43 -20.31 -9.91
CA GLY A 452 8.71 -19.47 -11.06
C GLY A 452 9.25 -20.29 -12.24
N LYS A 453 9.89 -21.45 -11.99
CA LYS A 453 10.48 -22.30 -13.04
C LYS A 453 9.43 -22.94 -13.94
N GLY A 454 8.29 -23.44 -13.44
CA GLY A 454 7.23 -23.98 -14.28
C GLY A 454 6.61 -22.93 -15.20
N TRP A 455 6.43 -21.70 -14.71
CA TRP A 455 5.98 -20.56 -15.52
C TRP A 455 7.05 -20.11 -16.54
N HIS A 456 8.32 -20.00 -16.14
CA HIS A 456 9.42 -19.65 -17.04
C HIS A 456 9.61 -20.72 -18.13
N LEU A 457 9.51 -22.02 -17.79
CA LEU A 457 9.55 -23.12 -18.77
C LEU A 457 8.35 -23.08 -19.72
N ALA A 458 7.12 -22.86 -19.22
CA ALA A 458 5.94 -22.71 -20.07
C ALA A 458 6.02 -21.47 -20.98
N PHE A 459 6.64 -20.38 -20.50
CA PHE A 459 6.93 -19.18 -21.28
C PHE A 459 8.00 -19.45 -22.34
N ASP A 460 9.10 -20.12 -21.98
CA ASP A 460 10.22 -20.48 -22.87
C ASP A 460 9.82 -21.52 -23.93
N GLU A 461 8.91 -22.44 -23.60
CA GLU A 461 8.34 -23.44 -24.51
C GLU A 461 7.19 -22.89 -25.36
N GLY A 462 6.34 -22.03 -24.79
CA GLY A 462 5.13 -21.50 -25.44
C GLY A 462 5.34 -20.26 -26.32
N MET A 463 6.41 -19.48 -26.11
CA MET A 463 6.73 -18.31 -26.95
C MET A 463 7.63 -18.60 -28.16
N LYS A 464 8.11 -19.83 -28.33
CA LYS A 464 8.80 -20.24 -29.57
C LYS A 464 7.82 -20.58 -30.71
N SER A 465 6.53 -20.65 -30.43
CA SER A 465 5.48 -20.99 -31.39
C SER A 465 4.32 -20.01 -31.31
N ASP A 466 4.51 -18.85 -31.93
CA ASP A 466 3.51 -17.86 -32.36
C ASP A 466 2.42 -17.43 -31.33
N PRO A 467 2.53 -16.23 -30.71
CA PRO A 467 1.54 -15.69 -29.76
C PRO A 467 0.15 -15.36 -30.36
N LEU A 468 -0.09 -15.71 -31.63
CA LEU A 468 -1.31 -15.40 -32.37
C LEU A 468 -2.29 -16.57 -32.50
N VAL A 469 -1.93 -17.78 -32.08
CA VAL A 469 -2.85 -18.92 -32.11
C VAL A 469 -3.66 -18.97 -30.82
N TYR A 470 -4.75 -18.22 -30.80
CA TYR A 470 -5.79 -18.38 -29.79
C TYR A 470 -6.55 -19.67 -30.07
N PRO A 471 -6.83 -20.52 -29.06
CA PRO A 471 -7.62 -21.73 -29.23
C PRO A 471 -9.07 -21.40 -29.66
N GLN A 472 -9.49 -20.15 -29.51
CA GLN A 472 -10.74 -19.63 -30.06
C GLN A 472 -10.51 -18.30 -30.77
N PRO A 473 -11.12 -18.08 -31.95
CA PRO A 473 -11.14 -16.76 -32.58
C PRO A 473 -11.71 -15.72 -31.62
N PHE A 474 -11.05 -14.58 -31.51
CA PHE A 474 -11.55 -13.43 -30.78
C PHE A 474 -12.07 -12.40 -31.77
N ASP A 475 -13.37 -12.12 -31.67
CA ASP A 475 -14.05 -11.06 -32.38
C ASP A 475 -14.99 -10.38 -31.37
N LEU A 476 -14.76 -9.10 -31.08
CA LEU A 476 -15.61 -8.35 -30.15
C LEU A 476 -17.03 -8.17 -30.70
N GLU A 477 -17.17 -8.05 -32.03
CA GLU A 477 -18.48 -7.94 -32.66
C GLU A 477 -19.26 -9.26 -32.48
N ASN A 478 -18.57 -10.39 -32.66
CA ASN A 478 -19.14 -11.74 -32.60
C ASN A 478 -18.57 -12.60 -31.46
N TYR A 479 -18.52 -12.07 -30.24
CA TYR A 479 -17.93 -12.77 -29.08
C TYR A 479 -18.76 -14.00 -28.67
N ASN A 480 -18.36 -15.17 -29.19
CA ASN A 480 -18.98 -16.48 -28.93
C ASN A 480 -18.05 -17.40 -28.10
N THR A 481 -17.08 -16.82 -27.39
CA THR A 481 -16.10 -17.59 -26.63
C THR A 481 -16.75 -18.35 -25.47
N VAL A 482 -16.39 -19.62 -25.34
CA VAL A 482 -16.72 -20.44 -24.17
C VAL A 482 -15.54 -20.47 -23.19
N PRO A 483 -15.75 -20.19 -21.89
CA PRO A 483 -14.72 -20.31 -20.86
C PRO A 483 -13.92 -21.61 -20.95
N GLN A 484 -12.59 -21.52 -20.93
CA GLN A 484 -11.67 -22.68 -20.96
C GLN A 484 -11.25 -23.12 -19.55
N PRO A 485 -11.01 -24.43 -19.29
CA PRO A 485 -10.44 -24.95 -18.04
C PRO A 485 -9.21 -24.19 -17.52
N PHE A 486 -9.06 -24.10 -16.19
CA PHE A 486 -7.96 -23.40 -15.52
C PHE A 486 -6.59 -23.98 -15.94
N GLY A 487 -5.61 -23.12 -16.23
CA GLY A 487 -4.31 -23.53 -16.77
C GLY A 487 -4.27 -23.75 -18.30
N GLY A 488 -5.28 -23.28 -19.04
CA GLY A 488 -5.39 -23.48 -20.49
C GLY A 488 -5.79 -24.90 -20.90
N ASN A 489 -5.88 -25.15 -22.22
CA ASN A 489 -6.31 -26.42 -22.85
C ASN A 489 -5.33 -27.60 -22.71
N HIS A 490 -4.36 -27.47 -21.81
CA HIS A 490 -3.42 -28.51 -21.53
C HIS A 490 -3.98 -29.41 -20.42
N ASP A 491 -4.06 -30.71 -20.67
CA ASP A 491 -4.31 -31.73 -19.65
C ASP A 491 -3.11 -31.89 -18.70
N TRP A 492 -2.16 -30.96 -18.71
CA TRP A 492 -0.88 -31.04 -18.01
C TRP A 492 -0.37 -29.70 -17.47
N TYR A 493 0.49 -29.74 -16.44
CA TYR A 493 1.26 -28.62 -15.89
C TYR A 493 2.73 -29.02 -15.70
N ILE A 494 3.65 -28.06 -15.59
CA ILE A 494 5.05 -28.33 -15.21
C ILE A 494 5.16 -28.19 -13.69
N ASP A 495 5.66 -29.24 -13.01
CA ASP A 495 5.85 -29.21 -11.57
C ASP A 495 7.16 -28.50 -11.15
N LYS A 496 7.38 -28.40 -9.83
CA LYS A 496 8.54 -27.70 -9.25
C LYS A 496 9.92 -28.22 -9.67
N ASN A 497 9.97 -29.39 -10.28
CA ASN A 497 11.18 -30.02 -10.77
C ASN A 497 11.36 -29.84 -12.28
N GLY A 498 10.45 -29.11 -12.95
CA GLY A 498 10.44 -28.99 -14.40
C GLY A 498 9.79 -30.17 -15.12
N GLU A 499 9.07 -31.04 -14.41
CA GLU A 499 8.46 -32.23 -15.02
C GLU A 499 7.00 -31.99 -15.41
N ARG A 500 6.62 -32.40 -16.63
CA ARG A 500 5.23 -32.40 -17.08
C ARG A 500 4.39 -33.43 -16.30
N LYS A 501 3.33 -32.97 -15.65
CA LYS A 501 2.36 -33.77 -14.89
C LYS A 501 0.95 -33.56 -15.43
N THR A 502 0.13 -34.61 -15.46
CA THR A 502 -1.29 -34.50 -15.82
C THR A 502 -2.06 -33.71 -14.77
N LYS A 503 -2.93 -32.79 -15.19
CA LYS A 503 -3.83 -32.05 -14.30
C LYS A 503 -4.92 -32.98 -13.78
N ASN A 504 -5.23 -32.87 -12.50
CA ASN A 504 -6.45 -33.47 -11.95
C ASN A 504 -7.67 -32.60 -12.32
N SER A 505 -8.82 -33.24 -12.50
CA SER A 505 -10.12 -32.59 -12.75
C SER A 505 -10.57 -31.59 -11.67
N ASN A 506 -9.87 -31.55 -10.53
CA ASN A 506 -10.20 -30.75 -9.35
C ASN A 506 -9.23 -29.56 -9.16
N SER A 507 -8.72 -28.98 -10.25
CA SER A 507 -7.85 -27.80 -10.21
C SER A 507 -8.62 -26.54 -9.75
N TYR A 508 -7.91 -25.54 -9.21
CA TYR A 508 -8.49 -24.30 -8.67
C TYR A 508 -9.49 -23.68 -9.69
N PRO A 509 -10.68 -23.25 -9.25
CA PRO A 509 -11.85 -23.41 -10.10
C PRO A 509 -12.13 -22.22 -11.03
N ASN A 510 -12.58 -22.57 -12.22
CA ASN A 510 -13.24 -21.67 -13.18
C ASN A 510 -14.70 -21.41 -12.79
N CYS A 511 -14.94 -20.79 -11.64
CA CYS A 511 -16.27 -20.37 -11.25
C CYS A 511 -16.31 -18.86 -11.12
N PHE A 512 -17.16 -18.24 -11.94
CA PHE A 512 -17.37 -16.82 -11.90
C PHE A 512 -18.29 -16.47 -10.74
N THR A 513 -17.97 -15.38 -10.06
CA THR A 513 -18.77 -14.81 -9.00
C THR A 513 -19.24 -13.42 -9.39
N VAL A 514 -20.45 -13.08 -8.95
CA VAL A 514 -20.98 -11.72 -8.99
C VAL A 514 -20.63 -11.08 -7.65
N ARG A 515 -19.65 -10.17 -7.69
CA ARG A 515 -19.05 -9.56 -6.51
C ARG A 515 -19.43 -8.08 -6.41
N PRO A 516 -19.55 -7.51 -5.20
CA PRO A 516 -19.77 -6.08 -5.04
C PRO A 516 -18.67 -5.21 -5.70
N SER A 517 -17.42 -5.68 -5.79
CA SER A 517 -16.30 -5.00 -6.46
C SER A 517 -16.59 -4.64 -7.93
N LEU A 518 -16.48 -5.60 -8.85
CA LEU A 518 -16.64 -5.36 -10.29
C LEU A 518 -17.97 -4.69 -10.63
N ASN A 519 -19.06 -5.08 -9.97
CA ASN A 519 -20.36 -4.48 -10.23
C ASN A 519 -20.41 -2.99 -9.86
N CYS A 520 -19.84 -2.60 -8.72
CA CYS A 520 -19.73 -1.19 -8.36
C CYS A 520 -18.72 -0.44 -9.25
N TYR A 521 -17.68 -1.11 -9.76
CA TYR A 521 -16.76 -0.50 -10.75
C TYR A 521 -17.49 -0.16 -12.05
N MET A 522 -18.35 -1.06 -12.53
CA MET A 522 -19.16 -0.81 -13.73
C MET A 522 -20.23 0.26 -13.50
N PHE A 523 -20.83 0.30 -12.30
CA PHE A 523 -21.69 1.42 -11.89
C PHE A 523 -20.95 2.76 -11.97
N GLY A 524 -19.75 2.84 -11.37
CA GLY A 524 -18.91 4.03 -11.43
C GLY A 524 -18.60 4.44 -12.87
N ASN A 525 -18.19 3.49 -13.71
CA ASN A 525 -17.92 3.76 -15.12
C ASN A 525 -19.15 4.30 -15.87
N TYR A 526 -20.34 3.72 -15.69
CA TYR A 526 -21.57 4.23 -16.31
C TYR A 526 -21.92 5.63 -15.82
N GLN A 527 -21.88 5.87 -14.51
CA GLN A 527 -22.13 7.20 -13.96
C GLN A 527 -21.17 8.24 -14.56
N SER A 528 -19.88 7.88 -14.66
CA SER A 528 -18.86 8.74 -15.26
C SER A 528 -19.06 8.97 -16.76
N LEU A 529 -19.45 7.95 -17.54
CA LEU A 529 -19.80 8.15 -18.95
C LEU A 529 -20.98 9.12 -19.09
N GLY A 530 -22.03 8.95 -18.29
CA GLY A 530 -23.18 9.87 -18.25
C GLY A 530 -22.75 11.32 -17.99
N ASN A 531 -21.94 11.53 -16.94
CA ASN A 531 -21.40 12.84 -16.58
C ASN A 531 -20.53 13.45 -17.69
N LEU A 532 -19.63 12.67 -18.29
CA LEU A 532 -18.69 13.15 -19.31
C LEU A 532 -19.41 13.49 -20.62
N TYR A 533 -20.41 12.71 -21.04
CA TYR A 533 -21.25 13.04 -22.20
C TYR A 533 -22.11 14.28 -21.94
N ALA A 534 -22.63 14.46 -20.71
CA ALA A 534 -23.34 15.68 -20.34
C ALA A 534 -22.43 16.91 -20.45
N GLN A 535 -21.18 16.81 -19.98
CA GLN A 535 -20.19 17.89 -20.10
C GLN A 535 -19.76 18.17 -21.56
N LYS A 536 -19.84 17.16 -22.44
CA LYS A 536 -19.63 17.31 -23.89
C LYS A 536 -20.85 17.95 -24.59
N GLY A 537 -22.01 17.98 -23.95
CA GLY A 537 -23.27 18.44 -24.52
C GLY A 537 -24.07 17.36 -25.27
N ASP A 538 -23.67 16.10 -25.18
CA ASP A 538 -24.40 14.96 -25.76
C ASP A 538 -25.45 14.45 -24.76
N THR A 539 -26.61 15.10 -24.78
CA THR A 539 -27.72 14.81 -23.85
C THR A 539 -28.31 13.41 -24.03
N SER A 540 -28.23 12.84 -25.25
CA SER A 540 -28.75 11.50 -25.53
C SER A 540 -27.91 10.44 -24.85
N LYS A 541 -26.58 10.48 -25.04
CA LYS A 541 -25.67 9.53 -24.39
C LYS A 541 -25.56 9.75 -22.90
N ALA A 542 -25.62 11.01 -22.45
CA ALA A 542 -25.67 11.32 -21.03
C ALA A 542 -26.83 10.58 -20.36
N LYS A 543 -28.03 10.72 -20.92
CA LYS A 543 -29.24 10.04 -20.43
C LYS A 543 -29.09 8.52 -20.47
N GLU A 544 -28.62 7.96 -21.59
CA GLU A 544 -28.43 6.51 -21.73
C GLU A 544 -27.58 5.93 -20.60
N TYR A 545 -26.40 6.50 -20.36
CA TYR A 545 -25.49 5.96 -19.35
C TYR A 545 -25.94 6.23 -17.91
N THR A 546 -26.64 7.34 -17.66
CA THR A 546 -27.30 7.57 -16.37
C THR A 546 -28.35 6.50 -16.10
N GLU A 547 -29.25 6.21 -17.05
CA GLU A 547 -30.29 5.17 -16.89
C GLU A 547 -29.66 3.77 -16.70
N ARG A 548 -28.54 3.48 -17.37
CA ARG A 548 -27.79 2.22 -17.18
C ARG A 548 -27.16 2.12 -15.80
N ALA A 549 -26.63 3.22 -15.26
CA ALA A 549 -26.10 3.25 -13.89
C ALA A 549 -27.20 3.03 -12.85
N GLU A 550 -28.34 3.71 -12.99
CA GLU A 550 -29.52 3.56 -12.12
C GLU A 550 -30.04 2.12 -12.12
N LYS A 551 -30.23 1.53 -13.31
CA LYS A 551 -30.64 0.13 -13.44
C LYS A 551 -29.64 -0.83 -12.76
N LEU A 552 -28.34 -0.61 -12.97
CA LEU A 552 -27.32 -1.47 -12.38
C LEU A 552 -27.28 -1.33 -10.84
N GLN A 553 -27.46 -0.12 -10.31
CA GLN A 553 -27.60 0.11 -8.86
C GLN A 553 -28.75 -0.71 -8.27
N GLU A 554 -29.94 -0.67 -8.89
CA GLU A 554 -31.10 -1.46 -8.44
C GLU A 554 -30.80 -2.97 -8.45
N GLN A 555 -30.18 -3.47 -9.52
CA GLN A 555 -29.78 -4.87 -9.63
C GLN A 555 -28.75 -5.26 -8.56
N ILE A 556 -27.76 -4.41 -8.28
CA ILE A 556 -26.74 -4.65 -7.26
C ILE A 556 -27.38 -4.73 -5.87
N VAL A 557 -28.22 -3.75 -5.51
CA VAL A 557 -28.88 -3.74 -4.21
C VAL A 557 -29.78 -4.96 -4.07
N SER A 558 -30.62 -5.25 -5.06
CA SER A 558 -31.54 -6.39 -5.02
C SER A 558 -30.81 -7.74 -4.93
N ALA A 559 -29.67 -7.89 -5.61
CA ALA A 559 -28.98 -9.17 -5.64
C ALA A 559 -28.04 -9.37 -4.44
N LEU A 560 -27.30 -8.33 -4.04
CA LEU A 560 -26.14 -8.49 -3.16
C LEU A 560 -26.38 -8.01 -1.73
N TRP A 561 -27.35 -7.12 -1.49
CA TRP A 561 -27.74 -6.73 -0.13
C TRP A 561 -28.59 -7.83 0.48
N HIS A 562 -28.08 -8.50 1.52
CA HIS A 562 -28.78 -9.60 2.17
C HIS A 562 -28.71 -9.50 3.68
N LYS A 563 -29.78 -9.88 4.36
CA LYS A 563 -29.78 -10.11 5.81
C LYS A 563 -29.76 -11.61 6.06
N PRO A 564 -28.73 -12.14 6.74
CA PRO A 564 -28.66 -13.57 7.04
C PRO A 564 -29.94 -14.11 7.69
N ALA A 565 -30.41 -15.27 7.22
CA ALA A 565 -31.64 -15.92 7.61
C ALA A 565 -31.39 -17.39 8.00
N ARG A 566 -32.33 -17.99 8.75
CA ARG A 566 -32.18 -19.37 9.27
C ARG A 566 -32.08 -20.45 8.19
N ASN A 567 -32.57 -20.16 6.99
CA ASN A 567 -32.57 -21.07 5.84
C ASN A 567 -31.38 -20.83 4.90
N ASP A 568 -30.49 -19.87 5.21
CA ASP A 568 -29.23 -19.73 4.49
C ASP A 568 -28.39 -21.01 4.69
N LYS A 569 -27.82 -21.49 3.59
CA LYS A 569 -26.96 -22.68 3.59
C LYS A 569 -25.49 -22.27 3.75
N HIS A 570 -24.64 -23.21 4.15
CA HIS A 570 -23.18 -23.02 4.19
C HIS A 570 -22.76 -21.83 5.07
N VAL A 571 -23.40 -21.67 6.22
CA VAL A 571 -23.12 -20.64 7.22
C VAL A 571 -22.11 -21.19 8.23
N TYR A 572 -20.88 -20.66 8.24
CA TYR A 572 -19.78 -21.17 9.07
C TYR A 572 -19.29 -20.13 10.09
N TYR A 573 -19.98 -20.09 11.24
CA TYR A 573 -19.69 -19.18 12.34
C TYR A 573 -19.63 -19.89 13.71
N GLU A 574 -19.56 -21.22 13.73
CA GLU A 574 -19.70 -22.03 14.94
C GLU A 574 -18.52 -21.85 15.93
N LYS A 575 -17.34 -21.47 15.44
CA LYS A 575 -16.12 -21.38 16.26
C LYS A 575 -16.03 -20.08 17.05
N ARG A 576 -16.49 -18.96 16.47
CA ARG A 576 -16.09 -17.62 16.95
C ARG A 576 -17.24 -16.63 17.12
N GLY A 577 -18.41 -16.84 16.54
CA GLY A 577 -19.47 -15.84 16.65
C GLY A 577 -20.77 -16.18 15.92
N ALA A 578 -21.45 -15.15 15.44
CA ALA A 578 -22.69 -15.30 14.68
C ALA A 578 -22.78 -14.21 13.61
N ILE A 579 -23.68 -14.41 12.65
CA ILE A 579 -23.91 -13.50 11.53
C ILE A 579 -25.39 -13.08 11.51
N ASN A 580 -25.68 -11.82 11.86
CA ASN A 580 -27.07 -11.34 11.97
C ASN A 580 -27.36 -10.01 11.24
N ASP A 581 -26.35 -9.14 11.10
CA ASP A 581 -26.50 -7.85 10.41
C ASP A 581 -26.44 -8.03 8.89
N PRO A 582 -27.22 -7.24 8.12
CA PRO A 582 -27.13 -7.27 6.68
C PRO A 582 -25.79 -6.71 6.17
N PHE A 583 -25.42 -7.14 4.97
CA PHE A 583 -24.20 -6.74 4.30
C PHE A 583 -24.32 -6.96 2.78
N PHE A 584 -23.35 -6.48 2.01
CA PHE A 584 -23.21 -6.80 0.59
C PHE A 584 -22.37 -8.07 0.41
N TYR A 585 -22.99 -9.15 -0.05
CA TYR A 585 -22.38 -10.47 -0.21
C TYR A 585 -22.17 -10.82 -1.69
N SER A 586 -21.20 -11.68 -1.98
CA SER A 586 -20.93 -12.19 -3.34
C SER A 586 -21.79 -13.42 -3.64
N ARG A 587 -22.14 -13.63 -4.91
CA ARG A 587 -22.88 -14.82 -5.41
C ARG A 587 -22.08 -15.59 -6.45
N LEU A 588 -22.42 -16.85 -6.69
CA LEU A 588 -22.09 -17.47 -7.98
C LEU A 588 -22.82 -16.76 -9.12
N SER A 589 -22.19 -16.72 -10.29
CA SER A 589 -22.88 -16.36 -11.53
C SER A 589 -23.92 -17.41 -11.92
N GLY A 590 -25.12 -16.97 -12.27
CA GLY A 590 -26.22 -17.84 -12.69
C GLY A 590 -26.00 -18.52 -14.05
N ASP A 591 -25.02 -18.07 -14.83
CA ASP A 591 -24.62 -18.66 -16.12
C ASP A 591 -23.28 -19.41 -16.05
N ASN A 592 -22.87 -19.85 -14.85
CA ASN A 592 -21.70 -20.70 -14.70
C ASN A 592 -21.93 -22.06 -15.38
N LEU A 593 -20.96 -22.50 -16.19
CA LEU A 593 -21.06 -23.73 -16.98
C LEU A 593 -20.85 -25.02 -16.16
N TYR A 594 -20.22 -24.93 -14.99
CA TYR A 594 -19.71 -26.09 -14.25
C TYR A 594 -20.35 -26.29 -12.87
N THR A 595 -21.35 -25.47 -12.54
CA THR A 595 -22.05 -25.45 -11.24
C THR A 595 -23.35 -26.26 -11.26
N GLY A 596 -23.60 -27.04 -12.32
CA GLY A 596 -24.87 -27.76 -12.51
C GLY A 596 -26.09 -26.82 -12.51
N ASP A 597 -27.23 -27.32 -12.01
CA ASP A 597 -28.51 -26.58 -11.97
C ASP A 597 -28.70 -25.71 -10.71
N VAL A 598 -27.65 -25.56 -9.88
CA VAL A 598 -27.77 -24.89 -8.57
C VAL A 598 -28.05 -23.38 -8.69
N GLY A 599 -27.73 -22.75 -9.82
CA GLY A 599 -27.99 -21.34 -10.06
C GLY A 599 -26.97 -20.42 -9.38
N ASP A 600 -27.44 -19.42 -8.63
CA ASP A 600 -26.66 -18.31 -8.09
C ASP A 600 -26.71 -18.17 -6.56
N PRO A 601 -26.31 -19.20 -5.81
CA PRO A 601 -26.26 -19.16 -4.34
C PRO A 601 -25.34 -18.04 -3.84
N LEU A 602 -25.66 -17.56 -2.64
CA LEU A 602 -24.93 -16.51 -1.93
C LEU A 602 -23.79 -17.12 -1.10
N GLY A 603 -22.60 -16.52 -1.15
CA GLY A 603 -21.50 -16.81 -0.24
C GLY A 603 -21.68 -16.05 1.07
N ILE A 604 -22.14 -16.73 2.13
CA ILE A 604 -22.46 -16.12 3.43
C ILE A 604 -21.17 -15.80 4.22
N ILE A 605 -20.48 -14.75 3.80
CA ILE A 605 -19.36 -14.12 4.51
C ILE A 605 -19.25 -12.63 4.19
N ARG A 606 -19.01 -11.80 5.22
CA ARG A 606 -18.65 -10.39 5.02
C ARG A 606 -17.18 -10.27 4.64
N GLU A 607 -16.95 -9.79 3.43
CA GLU A 607 -15.63 -9.42 2.91
C GLU A 607 -15.59 -7.92 2.62
N THR A 608 -14.42 -7.31 2.73
CA THR A 608 -14.22 -5.86 2.55
C THR A 608 -14.66 -5.31 1.19
N VAL A 609 -14.77 -6.16 0.16
CA VAL A 609 -15.41 -5.79 -1.12
C VAL A 609 -16.86 -5.34 -0.95
N GLY A 610 -17.56 -5.76 0.11
CA GLY A 610 -18.90 -5.29 0.42
C GLY A 610 -18.98 -3.82 0.82
N TYR A 611 -17.86 -3.12 1.04
CA TYR A 611 -17.82 -1.66 1.23
C TYR A 611 -17.70 -0.87 -0.08
N THR A 612 -17.49 -1.53 -1.22
CA THR A 612 -17.31 -0.85 -2.51
C THR A 612 -18.48 0.04 -2.94
N PRO A 613 -19.77 -0.23 -2.61
CA PRO A 613 -20.87 0.69 -2.93
C PRO A 613 -20.62 2.15 -2.51
N TRP A 614 -20.05 2.37 -1.32
CA TRP A 614 -19.75 3.72 -0.82
C TRP A 614 -18.53 4.37 -1.51
N TYR A 615 -17.64 3.59 -2.12
CA TYR A 615 -16.51 4.16 -2.88
C TYR A 615 -16.98 5.02 -4.07
N PHE A 616 -18.12 4.63 -4.66
CA PHE A 616 -18.72 5.28 -5.84
C PHE A 616 -19.97 6.09 -5.50
N ASN A 617 -20.29 6.29 -4.21
CA ASN A 617 -21.54 6.94 -3.78
C ASN A 617 -22.79 6.31 -4.42
N MET A 618 -22.81 4.98 -4.51
CA MET A 618 -23.84 4.25 -5.24
C MET A 618 -25.17 4.18 -4.48
N LEU A 619 -25.16 4.19 -3.15
CA LEU A 619 -26.39 4.02 -2.36
C LEU A 619 -27.14 5.35 -2.24
N PRO A 620 -28.48 5.33 -2.05
CA PRO A 620 -29.24 6.55 -1.76
C PRO A 620 -28.75 7.22 -0.47
N GLU A 621 -28.44 8.51 -0.52
CA GLU A 621 -27.83 9.27 0.60
C GLU A 621 -28.73 9.27 1.86
N GLU A 622 -30.04 9.39 1.66
CA GLU A 622 -31.04 9.47 2.73
C GLU A 622 -31.33 8.13 3.43
N ASP A 623 -30.91 7.01 2.86
CA ASP A 623 -31.30 5.68 3.36
C ASP A 623 -30.31 5.13 4.40
N ALA A 624 -30.64 5.34 5.67
CA ALA A 624 -29.79 4.93 6.81
C ALA A 624 -29.77 3.42 7.07
N GLN A 625 -30.55 2.61 6.36
CA GLN A 625 -30.57 1.17 6.60
C GLN A 625 -29.22 0.50 6.31
N TYR A 626 -28.43 1.08 5.39
CA TYR A 626 -27.14 0.53 4.99
C TYR A 626 -26.01 0.86 5.96
N ASP A 627 -26.18 1.85 6.85
CA ASP A 627 -25.14 2.31 7.79
C ASP A 627 -24.65 1.22 8.75
N ILE A 628 -25.50 0.21 8.98
CA ILE A 628 -25.24 -0.91 9.86
C ILE A 628 -23.94 -1.64 9.52
N VAL A 629 -23.51 -1.63 8.25
CA VAL A 629 -22.26 -2.29 7.83
C VAL A 629 -21.04 -1.70 8.54
N TRP A 630 -21.04 -0.41 8.86
CA TRP A 630 -19.89 0.28 9.43
C TRP A 630 -19.61 -0.13 10.88
N LYS A 631 -20.57 -0.81 11.53
CA LYS A 631 -20.31 -1.49 12.81
C LYS A 631 -19.20 -2.54 12.64
N GLN A 632 -19.14 -3.20 11.49
CA GLN A 632 -18.16 -4.26 11.22
C GLN A 632 -16.75 -3.71 11.02
N LEU A 633 -16.61 -2.46 10.57
CA LEU A 633 -15.32 -1.76 10.49
C LEU A 633 -14.76 -1.40 11.87
N ALA A 634 -15.62 -1.26 12.89
CA ALA A 634 -15.24 -0.94 14.26
C ALA A 634 -15.11 -2.18 15.16
N ASP A 635 -15.58 -3.34 14.72
CA ASP A 635 -15.64 -4.57 15.50
C ASP A 635 -14.38 -5.43 15.31
N GLU A 636 -13.82 -5.89 16.43
CA GLU A 636 -12.63 -6.76 16.47
C GLU A 636 -12.91 -8.19 15.98
N MET A 637 -14.17 -8.61 16.07
CA MET A 637 -14.69 -9.82 15.43
C MET A 637 -15.06 -9.59 13.96
N GLY A 638 -15.09 -8.31 13.54
CA GLY A 638 -15.29 -7.88 12.15
C GLY A 638 -13.95 -7.67 11.45
N PHE A 639 -13.72 -6.45 10.94
CA PHE A 639 -12.55 -6.12 10.13
C PHE A 639 -11.46 -5.36 10.90
N LYS A 640 -11.77 -4.83 12.10
CA LYS A 640 -10.78 -4.13 12.93
C LYS A 640 -9.84 -5.16 13.55
N GLN A 641 -8.56 -5.15 13.22
CA GLN A 641 -7.59 -6.06 13.84
C GLN A 641 -6.44 -5.28 14.48
N PRO A 642 -5.65 -5.88 15.38
CA PRO A 642 -4.62 -5.15 16.13
C PRO A 642 -3.55 -4.44 15.28
N PHE A 643 -3.14 -5.02 14.14
CA PHE A 643 -2.07 -4.47 13.29
C PHE A 643 -2.56 -3.80 12.01
N GLY A 644 -3.81 -4.02 11.60
CA GLY A 644 -4.41 -3.37 10.44
C GLY A 644 -5.65 -4.10 9.97
N MET A 645 -6.39 -3.56 9.01
CA MET A 645 -7.66 -4.14 8.58
C MET A 645 -7.49 -5.50 7.86
N SER A 646 -8.35 -6.48 8.18
CA SER A 646 -8.47 -7.75 7.44
C SER A 646 -9.40 -7.63 6.25
N THR A 647 -9.18 -8.44 5.20
CA THR A 647 -10.09 -8.47 4.02
C THR A 647 -11.37 -9.26 4.25
N ALA A 648 -11.40 -10.16 5.24
CA ALA A 648 -12.57 -10.94 5.66
C ALA A 648 -12.82 -10.74 7.16
N GLU A 649 -14.06 -10.92 7.61
CA GLU A 649 -14.41 -10.80 9.03
C GLU A 649 -13.77 -11.92 9.88
N TYR A 650 -13.20 -11.55 11.04
CA TYR A 650 -12.47 -12.49 11.90
C TYR A 650 -13.33 -13.61 12.47
N ARG A 651 -14.62 -13.34 12.70
CA ARG A 651 -15.56 -14.31 13.26
C ARG A 651 -15.92 -15.47 12.33
N HIS A 652 -15.63 -15.38 11.04
CA HIS A 652 -15.91 -16.47 10.11
C HIS A 652 -14.98 -17.65 10.40
N ASP A 653 -15.49 -18.89 10.36
CA ASP A 653 -14.71 -20.05 10.80
C ASP A 653 -13.45 -20.28 9.96
N PHE A 654 -13.51 -19.98 8.65
CA PHE A 654 -12.37 -20.10 7.72
C PHE A 654 -11.45 -18.87 7.61
N PHE A 655 -11.57 -17.90 8.52
CA PHE A 655 -10.68 -16.73 8.52
C PHE A 655 -9.20 -17.14 8.51
N ASN A 656 -8.48 -16.77 7.45
CA ASN A 656 -7.04 -17.01 7.27
C ASN A 656 -6.61 -18.48 7.50
N GLU A 657 -7.52 -19.45 7.33
CA GLU A 657 -7.23 -20.89 7.50
C GLU A 657 -6.62 -21.54 6.23
N MET A 658 -6.56 -20.79 5.12
CA MET A 658 -5.91 -21.20 3.87
C MET A 658 -4.57 -20.45 3.69
N SER A 659 -3.66 -21.00 2.88
CA SER A 659 -2.36 -20.39 2.49
C SER A 659 -2.55 -18.97 1.89
N TYR A 660 -1.46 -18.30 1.46
CA TYR A 660 -1.48 -16.98 0.80
C TYR A 660 -2.77 -16.74 0.00
N GLY A 661 -3.53 -15.69 0.36
CA GLY A 661 -4.87 -15.45 -0.20
C GLY A 661 -5.63 -14.29 0.45
N TRP A 662 -6.84 -14.07 -0.04
CA TRP A 662 -7.73 -12.95 0.29
C TRP A 662 -8.80 -13.29 1.35
N ASN A 663 -8.59 -14.37 2.10
CA ASN A 663 -9.49 -14.96 3.10
C ASN A 663 -9.33 -14.41 4.53
N GLY A 664 -8.75 -13.22 4.72
CA GLY A 664 -8.58 -12.63 6.06
C GLY A 664 -7.25 -11.91 6.30
N ARG A 665 -6.27 -12.03 5.40
CA ARG A 665 -5.06 -11.20 5.44
C ARG A 665 -5.40 -9.73 5.18
N GLY A 666 -4.50 -8.83 5.57
CA GLY A 666 -4.64 -7.41 5.26
C GLY A 666 -3.98 -7.11 3.92
N TRP A 667 -4.69 -6.39 3.05
CA TRP A 667 -4.23 -6.03 1.71
C TRP A 667 -4.39 -4.52 1.51
N PRO A 668 -3.30 -3.75 1.35
CA PRO A 668 -3.38 -2.31 1.09
C PRO A 668 -4.28 -1.94 -0.08
N PHE A 669 -4.31 -2.79 -1.12
CA PHE A 669 -5.17 -2.67 -2.29
C PHE A 669 -6.65 -2.50 -1.88
N GLN A 670 -7.27 -3.52 -1.28
CA GLN A 670 -8.69 -3.44 -0.92
C GLN A 670 -8.96 -2.54 0.29
N ASN A 671 -8.04 -2.48 1.26
CA ASN A 671 -8.23 -1.63 2.42
C ASN A 671 -8.27 -0.14 2.03
N SER A 672 -7.57 0.27 0.96
CA SER A 672 -7.68 1.62 0.41
C SER A 672 -9.06 1.93 -0.18
N VAL A 673 -9.73 0.93 -0.78
CA VAL A 673 -11.14 1.04 -1.20
C VAL A 673 -12.02 1.32 0.02
N VAL A 674 -11.83 0.57 1.11
CA VAL A 674 -12.60 0.74 2.34
C VAL A 674 -12.35 2.13 2.98
N TYR A 675 -11.11 2.62 2.99
CA TYR A 675 -10.82 3.95 3.55
C TYR A 675 -11.50 5.07 2.76
N LYS A 676 -11.46 5.03 1.43
CA LYS A 676 -12.19 6.00 0.60
C LYS A 676 -13.70 5.84 0.76
N ALA A 677 -14.20 4.60 0.78
CA ALA A 677 -15.61 4.30 1.02
C ALA A 677 -16.09 4.87 2.36
N PHE A 678 -15.31 4.73 3.43
CA PHE A 678 -15.65 5.28 4.75
C PHE A 678 -15.60 6.81 4.74
N ALA A 679 -14.62 7.43 4.07
CA ALA A 679 -14.54 8.87 3.91
C ALA A 679 -15.74 9.44 3.12
N ASN A 680 -16.20 8.74 2.08
CA ASN A 680 -17.40 9.09 1.32
C ASN A 680 -18.66 8.89 2.18
N TYR A 681 -18.78 7.78 2.91
CA TYR A 681 -19.87 7.56 3.86
C TYR A 681 -19.99 8.71 4.86
N LEU A 682 -18.89 9.08 5.51
CA LEU A 682 -18.92 10.17 6.49
C LEU A 682 -19.37 11.49 5.87
N ARG A 683 -18.87 11.83 4.68
CA ARG A 683 -19.10 13.12 4.03
C ARG A 683 -20.43 13.25 3.30
N ASN A 684 -20.85 12.21 2.59
CA ASN A 684 -21.96 12.29 1.63
C ASN A 684 -23.24 11.65 2.17
N TYR A 685 -23.13 10.76 3.17
CA TYR A 685 -24.27 10.03 3.74
C TYR A 685 -24.53 10.44 5.18
N LYS A 686 -23.49 10.41 6.02
CA LYS A 686 -23.67 10.69 7.44
C LYS A 686 -23.90 12.18 7.67
N ASP A 687 -23.03 13.04 7.13
CA ASP A 687 -23.09 14.51 7.28
C ASP A 687 -24.40 15.11 6.76
N SER A 688 -24.99 14.54 5.69
CA SER A 688 -26.28 14.98 5.15
C SER A 688 -27.46 14.66 6.08
N ARG A 689 -27.35 13.60 6.91
CA ARG A 689 -28.40 13.14 7.84
C ARG A 689 -28.17 13.53 9.30
N GLY A 690 -27.00 14.09 9.63
CA GLY A 690 -26.63 14.50 10.98
C GLY A 690 -25.12 14.66 11.16
N ASP A 691 -24.65 14.88 12.38
CA ASP A 691 -23.24 15.21 12.60
C ASP A 691 -22.30 13.99 12.51
N ILE A 692 -21.10 14.22 11.95
CA ILE A 692 -19.95 13.31 12.10
C ILE A 692 -19.49 13.32 13.56
N SER A 693 -19.74 12.22 14.27
CA SER A 693 -19.44 12.10 15.69
C SER A 693 -17.93 11.94 15.96
N GLU A 694 -17.52 12.24 17.18
CA GLU A 694 -16.14 12.00 17.63
C GLU A 694 -15.73 10.52 17.51
N LYS A 695 -16.68 9.58 17.66
CA LYS A 695 -16.42 8.15 17.47
C LYS A 695 -16.07 7.83 16.01
N ASP A 696 -16.73 8.47 15.06
CA ASP A 696 -16.46 8.29 13.63
C ASP A 696 -15.06 8.79 13.27
N ARG A 697 -14.71 9.99 13.76
CA ARG A 697 -13.37 10.59 13.56
C ARG A 697 -12.29 9.70 14.16
N LYS A 698 -12.48 9.23 15.40
CA LYS A 698 -11.55 8.30 16.06
C LYS A 698 -11.40 6.99 15.30
N LEU A 699 -12.47 6.45 14.72
CA LEU A 699 -12.40 5.23 13.92
C LEU A 699 -11.59 5.44 12.64
N LEU A 700 -11.82 6.55 11.92
CA LEU A 700 -11.02 6.91 10.74
C LEU A 700 -9.55 7.07 11.11
N TYR A 701 -9.24 7.85 12.16
CA TYR A 701 -7.86 8.05 12.59
C TYR A 701 -7.19 6.77 13.11
N HIS A 702 -7.94 5.87 13.74
CA HIS A 702 -7.41 4.56 14.17
C HIS A 702 -6.90 3.77 12.96
N HIS A 703 -7.74 3.60 11.95
CA HIS A 703 -7.39 2.87 10.73
C HIS A 703 -6.27 3.55 9.94
N MET A 704 -6.32 4.88 9.80
CA MET A 704 -5.25 5.63 9.12
C MET A 704 -3.92 5.55 9.85
N ARG A 705 -3.91 5.58 11.20
CA ARG A 705 -2.68 5.37 11.98
C ARG A 705 -2.12 3.97 11.77
N GLN A 706 -2.94 2.93 11.80
CA GLN A 706 -2.46 1.56 11.51
C GLN A 706 -1.88 1.45 10.10
N TYR A 707 -2.53 2.08 9.10
CA TYR A 707 -2.01 2.13 7.74
C TYR A 707 -0.64 2.81 7.68
N VAL A 708 -0.50 3.98 8.33
CA VAL A 708 0.77 4.70 8.45
C VAL A 708 1.82 3.86 9.18
N GLU A 709 1.50 3.23 10.30
CA GLU A 709 2.43 2.38 11.04
C GLU A 709 2.93 1.19 10.22
N LEU A 710 2.06 0.56 9.41
CA LEU A 710 2.43 -0.53 8.51
C LEU A 710 3.45 -0.09 7.44
N HIS A 711 3.36 1.16 6.99
CA HIS A 711 4.24 1.72 5.95
C HIS A 711 5.49 2.39 6.55
N GLY A 712 5.37 3.00 7.73
CA GLY A 712 6.40 3.78 8.40
C GLY A 712 7.33 2.95 9.29
N ARG A 713 6.81 2.06 10.17
CA ARG A 713 7.64 1.31 11.14
C ARG A 713 8.44 0.14 10.57
N ARG A 714 8.10 -0.28 9.35
CA ARG A 714 8.78 -1.39 8.63
C ARG A 714 9.37 -0.93 7.30
N ARG A 715 9.13 0.32 6.86
CA ARG A 715 9.46 0.88 5.53
C ARG A 715 9.33 -0.12 4.38
N THR A 716 8.18 -0.79 4.32
CA THR A 716 7.82 -1.65 3.20
C THR A 716 6.38 -1.40 2.78
N ILE A 717 6.16 -1.27 1.47
CA ILE A 717 4.84 -1.51 0.88
C ILE A 717 4.89 -2.91 0.32
N GLY A 718 4.61 -3.87 1.20
CA GLY A 718 4.39 -5.24 0.77
C GLY A 718 3.05 -5.40 0.07
N GLU A 719 2.88 -6.53 -0.61
CA GLU A 719 1.60 -6.91 -1.23
C GLU A 719 0.50 -7.08 -0.17
N TRP A 720 0.84 -7.65 0.99
CA TRP A 720 -0.09 -7.98 2.08
C TRP A 720 0.60 -7.99 3.44
N TYR A 721 -0.18 -8.05 4.51
CA TYR A 721 0.28 -8.21 5.90
C TYR A 721 -0.62 -9.16 6.69
N LEU A 722 -0.12 -9.66 7.83
CA LEU A 722 -0.93 -10.39 8.79
C LEU A 722 -1.57 -9.40 9.75
N PRO A 723 -2.90 -9.21 9.71
CA PRO A 723 -3.55 -8.11 10.44
C PRO A 723 -3.58 -8.33 11.96
N ARG A 724 -3.19 -9.51 12.43
CA ARG A 724 -3.17 -9.89 13.86
C ARG A 724 -1.77 -10.18 14.44
N THR A 725 -0.68 -10.14 13.64
CA THR A 725 0.68 -10.53 14.10
C THR A 725 1.80 -9.68 13.52
#